data_AF-A0A7V9MQ66-F1
#
_entry.id   AF-A0A7V9MQ66-F1
#
_cell.length_a   1.000
_cell.length_b   1.000
_cell.length_c   1.000
_cell.angle_alpha   90.00
_cell.angle_beta   90.00
_cell.angle_gamma   90.00
#
_symmetry.space_group_name_H-M   'P 1'
#
loop_
_entity.id
_entity.type
_entity.pdbx_description
1 polymer ?
#
loop_
_entity_poly.entity_id
_entity_poly.type
_entity_poly.pdbx_seq_one_letter_code
_entity_poly.pdbx_strand_id
1 'polypeptide(L)'
;VIYYGDEIGMGDNVYLGDRNGCRTPMQWSADRNAGFSRANPQQLFLPITIDPEYHYEAINVENQQKNLSSLLWWMRRVIAMRKNFRAFSRGSLEFLYPENAKVLAFLRDHEGETILVVVNLSRFSQVAELDLSRFEACSLMEVFSQNYFPTIKAAPYLITLGPHGHFWLVVGKQPEAAAVSEVRSIPALPIAPTLELLNGNHRKLLEREILPAYVRAQRWFGGKARSIVDMRVIEEASLGDSPEAPRFWFVEIRYRDGAPEIYTLPVQVTRGEAARALAQSSPHAIIARFDDPNEAVLHDALWDTEFRDALFRAMASQKRLTGKNGTIVGQAADKLRARRPEERANVASHVLSGEQSNSSVLFDDKFFLKLYRKLEDGTNPDVEVTRFLTEQSSFAHVPAFSGVLEYIRPKGEPTVVCLLQSAIASEGDAWTLTLDAVGRFYERVLARKVELKHDRRPSDALLEQLLGGIYPERVQLLGKRTAELHLALASRVDHPAFAPEPFNTMAQRSVFQNMRASLRRAFELLQKRRSTLPEQFREEAAAILSAEKEILATQQRILERVTGAAKIRIHGDYHLGQVLYTGKDFVVLDFEGEPARPLSERKLKRSALRDVAGMMRSFQYAAYSALWQPAMRVEDIPFLERWADLWYRRMGTLFRKSYLETAAGALFIPSDERDLQVLLEAYLLDKAVYEVGYELNNRPDWVVIPIRGIKHILEAR
;
A
#
# COMPACT_ATOMS: atom_id res chain seq x y z
N VAL A 1 0.04 32.34 -26.85
CA VAL A 1 0.97 33.39 -26.35
C VAL A 1 0.50 33.69 -24.94
N ILE A 2 1.39 33.65 -23.94
CA ILE A 2 1.08 34.07 -22.57
C ILE A 2 1.70 35.46 -22.42
N TYR A 3 0.94 36.44 -21.95
CA TYR A 3 1.41 37.77 -21.65
C TYR A 3 1.75 37.89 -20.16
N TYR A 4 2.63 38.82 -19.80
CA TYR A 4 2.96 39.00 -18.39
C TYR A 4 1.70 39.48 -17.64
N GLY A 5 1.45 38.91 -16.47
CA GLY A 5 0.24 39.21 -15.69
C GLY A 5 -0.88 38.19 -15.91
N ASP A 6 -0.91 37.48 -17.05
CA ASP A 6 -1.83 36.35 -17.27
C ASP A 6 -1.58 35.26 -16.22
N GLU A 7 -0.33 35.09 -15.77
CA GLU A 7 0.03 34.05 -14.81
C GLU A 7 -0.60 34.27 -13.43
N ILE A 8 -1.00 35.52 -13.14
CA ILE A 8 -1.72 35.88 -11.93
C ILE A 8 -3.17 36.30 -12.22
N GLY A 9 -3.60 36.37 -13.48
CA GLY A 9 -4.95 36.83 -13.82
C GLY A 9 -5.14 38.30 -13.49
N MET A 10 -4.16 39.14 -13.85
CA MET A 10 -4.11 40.58 -13.54
C MET A 10 -5.29 41.39 -14.12
N GLY A 11 -6.08 40.79 -15.00
CA GLY A 11 -7.14 41.46 -15.75
C GLY A 11 -6.60 42.48 -16.75
N ASP A 12 -7.47 42.96 -17.63
CA ASP A 12 -7.15 43.97 -18.62
C ASP A 12 -7.83 45.29 -18.28
N ASN A 13 -7.15 46.41 -18.55
CA ASN A 13 -7.77 47.72 -18.53
C ASN A 13 -8.31 48.08 -19.93
N VAL A 14 -9.56 47.69 -20.19
CA VAL A 14 -10.23 47.85 -21.50
C VAL A 14 -10.43 49.32 -21.94
N TYR A 15 -10.23 50.29 -21.04
CA TYR A 15 -10.36 51.71 -21.36
C TYR A 15 -9.08 52.31 -21.96
N LEU A 16 -7.97 51.57 -21.95
CA LEU A 16 -6.74 51.97 -22.62
C LEU A 16 -6.79 51.56 -24.10
N GLY A 17 -6.52 52.51 -24.99
CA GLY A 17 -6.50 52.24 -26.44
C GLY A 17 -5.36 51.33 -26.88
N ASP A 18 -5.53 50.68 -28.04
CA ASP A 18 -4.60 49.70 -28.62
C ASP A 18 -4.32 48.54 -27.64
N ARG A 19 -3.16 47.88 -27.73
CA ARG A 19 -2.71 46.80 -26.84
C ARG A 19 -2.26 47.29 -25.45
N ASN A 20 -2.54 48.54 -25.06
CA ASN A 20 -2.07 49.05 -23.77
C ASN A 20 -2.89 48.52 -22.58
N GLY A 21 -4.12 48.06 -22.82
CA GLY A 21 -4.98 47.48 -21.79
C GLY A 21 -4.40 46.25 -21.10
N CYS A 22 -3.65 45.42 -21.83
CA CYS A 22 -2.95 44.25 -21.28
C CYS A 22 -1.49 44.55 -20.88
N ARG A 23 -1.04 45.80 -21.00
CA ARG A 23 0.35 46.24 -20.73
C ARG A 23 0.45 47.12 -19.49
N THR A 24 -0.52 47.04 -18.59
CA THR A 24 -0.48 47.77 -17.33
C THR A 24 0.68 47.26 -16.47
N PRO A 25 1.22 48.07 -15.54
CA PRO A 25 2.32 47.64 -14.69
C PRO A 25 1.99 46.38 -13.88
N MET A 26 2.96 45.47 -13.75
CA MET A 26 2.80 44.20 -13.03
C MET A 26 2.43 44.40 -11.56
N GLN A 27 1.49 43.58 -11.06
CA GLN A 27 1.02 43.63 -9.67
C GLN A 27 1.88 42.75 -8.76
N TRP A 28 2.93 43.33 -8.15
CA TRP A 28 3.88 42.61 -7.30
C TRP A 28 3.40 42.43 -5.85
N SER A 29 2.86 43.48 -5.24
CA SER A 29 2.37 43.47 -3.85
C SER A 29 1.13 44.38 -3.68
N ALA A 30 0.56 44.39 -2.47
CA ALA A 30 -0.50 45.34 -2.09
C ALA A 30 0.01 46.77 -1.81
N ASP A 31 1.31 47.02 -1.97
CA ASP A 31 1.88 48.35 -1.73
C ASP A 31 1.51 49.35 -2.83
N ARG A 32 1.89 50.62 -2.62
CA ARG A 32 1.72 51.71 -3.59
C ARG A 32 2.14 51.29 -5.00
N ASN A 33 1.30 51.60 -5.98
CA ASN A 33 1.45 51.22 -7.39
C ASN A 33 1.71 49.72 -7.57
N ALA A 34 1.03 48.88 -6.77
CA ALA A 34 1.16 47.44 -6.76
C ALA A 34 2.59 46.92 -6.53
N GLY A 35 3.44 47.70 -5.85
CA GLY A 35 4.86 47.38 -5.67
C GLY A 35 5.74 47.57 -6.91
N PHE A 36 5.20 48.00 -8.05
CA PHE A 36 5.95 48.22 -9.29
C PHE A 36 6.85 49.46 -9.23
N SER A 37 6.38 50.55 -8.61
CA SER A 37 7.09 51.82 -8.56
C SER A 37 6.73 52.63 -7.32
N ARG A 38 7.66 53.45 -6.82
CA ARG A 38 7.43 54.39 -5.70
C ARG A 38 7.00 55.79 -6.16
N ALA A 39 6.96 56.04 -7.48
CA ALA A 39 6.61 57.34 -8.06
C ALA A 39 5.18 57.78 -7.71
N ASN A 40 4.88 59.06 -7.94
CA ASN A 40 3.50 59.52 -7.89
C ASN A 40 2.66 58.75 -8.94
N PRO A 41 1.50 58.15 -8.59
CA PRO A 41 0.66 57.41 -9.54
C PRO A 41 0.39 58.15 -10.86
N GLN A 42 0.27 59.49 -10.81
CA GLN A 42 0.04 60.34 -11.98
C GLN A 42 1.24 60.42 -12.94
N GLN A 43 2.43 59.98 -12.51
CA GLN A 43 3.65 59.93 -13.31
C GLN A 43 3.89 58.56 -13.95
N LEU A 44 3.02 57.58 -13.68
CA LEU A 44 3.11 56.29 -14.35
C LEU A 44 2.74 56.44 -15.83
N PHE A 45 3.57 55.88 -16.71
CA PHE A 45 3.32 55.90 -18.14
C PHE A 45 2.00 55.19 -18.50
N LEU A 46 1.70 54.08 -17.81
CA LEU A 46 0.41 53.40 -17.86
C LEU A 46 -0.12 53.20 -16.43
N PRO A 47 -1.43 53.33 -16.21
CA PRO A 47 -2.03 53.13 -14.90
C PRO A 47 -1.99 51.65 -14.50
N ILE A 48 -1.98 51.38 -13.20
CA ILE A 48 -2.22 50.05 -12.64
C ILE A 48 -3.71 49.66 -12.74
N THR A 49 -4.01 48.36 -12.70
CA THR A 49 -5.39 47.87 -12.67
C THR A 49 -5.99 48.09 -11.27
N ILE A 50 -7.05 48.89 -11.23
CA ILE A 50 -7.81 49.21 -10.00
C ILE A 50 -9.28 48.77 -10.09
N ASP A 51 -9.58 47.92 -11.08
CA ASP A 51 -10.90 47.31 -11.17
C ASP A 51 -11.15 46.45 -9.92
N PRO A 52 -12.31 46.54 -9.26
CA PRO A 52 -12.60 45.77 -8.04
C PRO A 52 -12.43 44.25 -8.20
N GLU A 53 -12.68 43.70 -9.39
CA GLU A 53 -12.53 42.27 -9.69
C GLU A 53 -11.06 41.87 -9.77
N TYR A 54 -10.20 42.74 -10.30
CA TYR A 54 -8.78 42.47 -10.58
C TYR A 54 -7.80 43.30 -9.73
N HIS A 55 -8.28 43.88 -8.63
CA HIS A 55 -7.55 44.88 -7.87
C HIS A 55 -6.22 44.33 -7.33
N TYR A 56 -5.15 45.11 -7.45
CA TYR A 56 -3.79 44.70 -7.07
C TYR A 56 -3.62 44.31 -5.59
N GLU A 57 -4.45 44.80 -4.69
CA GLU A 57 -4.41 44.38 -3.27
C GLU A 57 -4.83 42.91 -3.08
N ALA A 58 -5.70 42.40 -3.94
CA ALA A 58 -6.14 41.01 -3.93
C ALA A 58 -5.29 40.16 -4.88
N ILE A 59 -5.16 40.60 -6.14
CA ILE A 59 -4.45 39.88 -7.20
C ILE A 59 -3.03 40.44 -7.35
N ASN A 60 -2.07 39.89 -6.61
CA ASN A 60 -0.65 40.22 -6.79
C ASN A 60 0.25 39.00 -6.59
N VAL A 61 1.49 39.12 -7.06
CA VAL A 61 2.49 38.04 -6.97
C VAL A 61 2.69 37.59 -5.52
N GLU A 62 2.81 38.50 -4.56
CA GLU A 62 3.03 38.14 -3.16
C GLU A 62 1.89 37.27 -2.58
N ASN A 63 0.64 37.70 -2.77
CA ASN A 63 -0.54 36.97 -2.32
C ASN A 63 -0.66 35.62 -3.03
N GLN A 64 -0.43 35.59 -4.34
CA GLN A 64 -0.50 34.34 -5.10
C GLN A 64 0.63 33.37 -4.76
N GLN A 65 1.81 33.85 -4.39
CA GLN A 65 2.88 32.99 -3.89
C GLN A 65 2.52 32.34 -2.55
N LYS A 66 1.80 33.05 -1.68
CA LYS A 66 1.32 32.54 -0.38
C LYS A 66 0.19 31.51 -0.53
N ASN A 67 -0.69 31.66 -1.53
CA ASN A 67 -1.82 30.75 -1.77
C ASN A 67 -1.48 29.66 -2.81
N LEU A 68 -1.29 28.41 -2.35
CA LEU A 68 -0.95 27.25 -3.21
C LEU A 68 -2.02 26.88 -4.26
N SER A 69 -3.25 27.36 -4.09
CA SER A 69 -4.35 27.15 -5.05
C SER A 69 -4.49 28.30 -6.05
N SER A 70 -3.56 29.26 -6.04
CA SER A 70 -3.59 30.42 -6.94
C SER A 70 -3.33 30.04 -8.40
N LEU A 71 -3.72 30.93 -9.32
CA LEU A 71 -3.44 30.78 -10.74
C LEU A 71 -1.94 30.69 -11.01
N LEU A 72 -1.11 31.43 -10.27
CA LEU A 72 0.34 31.36 -10.37
C LEU A 72 0.86 29.95 -10.08
N TRP A 73 0.38 29.31 -9.01
CA TRP A 73 0.77 27.94 -8.68
C TRP A 73 0.18 26.93 -9.66
N TRP A 74 -1.02 27.16 -10.20
CA TRP A 74 -1.56 26.37 -11.30
C TRP A 74 -0.67 26.46 -12.55
N MET A 75 -0.30 27.67 -12.98
CA MET A 75 0.59 27.91 -14.12
C MET A 75 1.96 27.26 -13.94
N ARG A 76 2.57 27.39 -12.75
CA ARG A 76 3.85 26.73 -12.44
C ARG A 76 3.74 25.21 -12.55
N ARG A 77 2.66 24.60 -12.02
CA ARG A 77 2.41 23.16 -12.11
C ARG A 77 2.22 22.71 -13.56
N VAL A 78 1.39 23.41 -14.33
CA VAL A 78 1.14 23.12 -15.76
C VAL A 78 2.42 23.23 -16.59
N ILE A 79 3.25 24.26 -16.36
CA ILE A 79 4.53 24.43 -17.06
C ILE A 79 5.52 23.33 -16.68
N ALA A 80 5.64 23.00 -15.40
CA ALA A 80 6.48 21.89 -14.94
C ALA A 80 6.03 20.58 -15.59
N MET A 81 4.73 20.30 -15.56
CA MET A 81 4.17 19.09 -16.16
C MET A 81 4.31 19.04 -17.67
N ARG A 82 4.12 20.16 -18.37
CA ARG A 82 4.39 20.26 -19.81
C ARG A 82 5.84 19.95 -20.15
N LYS A 83 6.79 20.34 -19.29
CA LYS A 83 8.19 19.96 -19.47
C LYS A 83 8.37 18.47 -19.25
N ASN A 84 7.58 17.85 -18.38
CA ASN A 84 7.67 16.42 -18.06
C ASN A 84 7.50 15.51 -19.28
N PHE A 85 6.63 15.89 -20.20
CA PHE A 85 6.34 15.10 -21.39
C PHE A 85 6.81 15.79 -22.67
N ARG A 86 7.68 15.11 -23.41
CA ARG A 86 8.17 15.61 -24.70
C ARG A 86 7.05 15.70 -25.72
N ALA A 87 6.03 14.83 -25.65
CA ALA A 87 4.86 14.85 -26.52
C ALA A 87 4.18 16.23 -26.57
N PHE A 88 4.08 16.95 -25.45
CA PHE A 88 3.50 18.30 -25.42
C PHE A 88 4.33 19.38 -26.12
N SER A 89 5.63 19.17 -26.30
CA SER A 89 6.54 20.15 -26.89
C SER A 89 6.92 19.81 -28.33
N ARG A 90 7.15 18.52 -28.62
CA ARG A 90 7.67 18.02 -29.90
C ARG A 90 6.78 16.99 -30.58
N GLY A 91 5.74 16.51 -29.89
CA GLY A 91 4.86 15.48 -30.45
C GLY A 91 3.99 15.98 -31.59
N SER A 92 3.60 15.04 -32.45
CA SER A 92 2.56 15.22 -33.46
C SER A 92 1.23 15.57 -32.79
N LEU A 93 0.28 16.10 -33.57
CA LEU A 93 -1.06 16.42 -33.10
C LEU A 93 -2.07 15.69 -33.98
N GLU A 94 -2.90 14.85 -33.39
CA GLU A 94 -3.97 14.13 -34.08
C GLU A 94 -5.29 14.38 -33.36
N PHE A 95 -6.27 14.98 -34.03
CA PHE A 95 -7.58 15.22 -33.42
C PHE A 95 -8.42 13.95 -33.40
N LEU A 96 -9.11 13.73 -32.28
CA LEU A 96 -10.20 12.78 -32.18
C LEU A 96 -11.51 13.55 -32.34
N TYR A 97 -12.48 12.92 -33.01
CA TYR A 97 -13.75 13.56 -33.35
C TYR A 97 -14.90 12.85 -32.62
N PRO A 98 -15.07 13.06 -31.29
CA PRO A 98 -16.24 12.56 -30.58
C PRO A 98 -17.51 13.24 -31.13
N GLU A 99 -18.65 12.55 -31.06
CA GLU A 99 -19.93 13.13 -31.50
C GLU A 99 -20.30 14.39 -30.70
N ASN A 100 -19.86 14.49 -29.44
CA ASN A 100 -20.08 15.67 -28.62
C ASN A 100 -19.13 16.82 -28.97
N ALA A 101 -19.58 17.74 -29.82
CA ALA A 101 -18.84 18.92 -30.26
C ALA A 101 -18.41 19.89 -29.13
N LYS A 102 -18.94 19.75 -27.91
CA LYS A 102 -18.51 20.53 -26.74
C LYS A 102 -17.22 19.98 -26.11
N VAL A 103 -16.79 18.79 -26.54
CA VAL A 103 -15.57 18.14 -26.07
C VAL A 103 -14.53 18.16 -27.17
N LEU A 104 -13.40 18.80 -26.91
CA LEU A 104 -12.23 18.77 -27.77
C LEU A 104 -11.30 17.65 -27.30
N ALA A 105 -11.03 16.67 -28.16
CA ALA A 105 -10.12 15.58 -27.86
C ALA A 105 -9.01 15.48 -28.92
N PHE A 106 -7.78 15.25 -28.50
CA PHE A 106 -6.65 15.04 -29.41
C PHE A 106 -5.53 14.24 -28.75
N LEU A 107 -4.73 13.57 -29.57
CA LEU A 107 -3.53 12.87 -29.17
C LEU A 107 -2.29 13.70 -29.48
N ARG A 108 -1.29 13.56 -28.61
CA ARG A 108 0.07 14.03 -28.80
C ARG A 108 0.99 12.83 -28.73
N ASP A 109 1.75 12.58 -29.80
CA ASP A 109 2.66 11.43 -29.85
C ASP A 109 4.10 11.85 -30.16
N HIS A 110 5.06 11.34 -29.38
CA HIS A 110 6.48 11.54 -29.63
C HIS A 110 7.30 10.33 -29.17
N GLU A 111 7.93 9.60 -30.10
CA GLU A 111 8.87 8.51 -29.80
C GLU A 111 8.33 7.45 -28.81
N GLY A 112 7.04 7.10 -28.94
CA GLY A 112 6.37 6.13 -28.07
C GLY A 112 5.78 6.70 -26.77
N GLU A 113 5.92 8.00 -26.53
CA GLU A 113 5.19 8.74 -25.49
C GLU A 113 3.90 9.32 -26.10
N THR A 114 2.76 8.69 -25.81
CA THR A 114 1.43 9.09 -26.31
C THR A 114 0.59 9.70 -25.19
N ILE A 115 0.03 10.89 -25.43
CA ILE A 115 -0.84 11.60 -24.48
C ILE A 115 -2.17 11.93 -25.14
N LEU A 116 -3.26 11.47 -24.52
CA LEU A 116 -4.62 11.87 -24.83
C LEU A 116 -5.00 13.11 -24.02
N VAL A 117 -5.37 14.18 -24.72
CA VAL A 117 -5.91 15.40 -24.13
C VAL A 117 -7.39 15.47 -24.42
N VAL A 118 -8.21 15.62 -23.39
CA VAL A 118 -9.67 15.78 -23.50
C VAL A 118 -10.08 17.03 -22.74
N VAL A 119 -10.78 17.96 -23.40
CA VAL A 119 -11.14 19.27 -22.84
C VAL A 119 -12.63 19.50 -23.02
N ASN A 120 -13.33 19.78 -21.93
CA ASN A 120 -14.69 20.27 -21.97
C ASN A 120 -14.68 21.80 -22.21
N LEU A 121 -15.23 22.25 -23.33
CA LEU A 121 -15.35 23.68 -23.67
C LEU A 121 -16.64 24.30 -23.09
N SER A 122 -17.52 23.50 -22.52
CA SER A 122 -18.81 23.91 -21.96
C SER A 122 -18.71 24.25 -20.47
N ARG A 123 -19.54 25.21 -20.05
CA ARG A 123 -19.80 25.52 -18.63
C ARG A 123 -20.63 24.46 -17.89
N PHE A 124 -21.02 23.38 -18.57
CA PHE A 124 -21.78 22.27 -18.02
C PHE A 124 -21.00 20.97 -18.19
N SER A 125 -21.21 20.01 -17.29
CA SER A 125 -20.63 18.67 -17.40
C SER A 125 -20.97 18.02 -18.75
N GLN A 126 -20.01 17.33 -19.35
CA GLN A 126 -20.16 16.66 -20.63
C GLN A 126 -19.75 15.19 -20.54
N VAL A 127 -20.35 14.39 -21.40
CA VAL A 127 -19.96 13.01 -21.71
C VAL A 127 -19.44 12.97 -23.15
N ALA A 128 -18.38 12.22 -23.39
CA ALA A 128 -17.91 11.89 -24.73
C ALA A 128 -17.51 10.41 -24.81
N GLU A 129 -17.76 9.81 -25.96
CA GLU A 129 -17.21 8.50 -26.33
C GLU A 129 -16.04 8.73 -27.28
N LEU A 130 -14.90 8.10 -26.97
CA LEU A 130 -13.66 8.23 -27.73
C LEU A 130 -13.30 6.89 -28.36
N ASP A 131 -13.09 6.86 -29.68
CA ASP A 131 -12.52 5.68 -30.33
C ASP A 131 -11.01 5.59 -30.00
N LEU A 132 -10.69 4.68 -29.09
CA LEU A 132 -9.33 4.36 -28.66
C LEU A 132 -8.96 2.92 -29.00
N SER A 133 -9.69 2.26 -29.90
CA SER A 133 -9.53 0.84 -30.25
C SER A 133 -8.08 0.44 -30.59
N ARG A 134 -7.32 1.34 -31.23
CA ARG A 134 -5.88 1.15 -31.52
C ARG A 134 -4.97 0.98 -30.29
N PHE A 135 -5.47 1.33 -29.10
CA PHE A 135 -4.78 1.21 -27.81
C PHE A 135 -5.42 0.14 -26.92
N GLU A 136 -6.10 -0.85 -27.51
CA GLU A 136 -6.69 -1.96 -26.76
C GLU A 136 -5.67 -2.62 -25.81
N ALA A 137 -6.14 -2.97 -24.61
CA ALA A 137 -5.33 -3.50 -23.51
C ALA A 137 -4.31 -2.52 -22.89
N CYS A 138 -4.21 -1.27 -23.36
CA CYS A 138 -3.52 -0.20 -22.64
C CYS A 138 -4.45 0.42 -21.58
N SER A 139 -3.84 1.01 -20.55
CA SER A 139 -4.52 1.82 -19.55
C SER A 139 -4.23 3.29 -19.78
N LEU A 140 -5.13 4.16 -19.32
CA LEU A 140 -4.96 5.60 -19.33
C LEU A 140 -4.57 6.06 -17.93
N MET A 141 -3.47 6.80 -17.79
CA MET A 141 -3.03 7.36 -16.51
C MET A 141 -3.15 8.88 -16.54
N GLU A 142 -3.89 9.46 -15.60
CA GLU A 142 -4.04 10.91 -15.51
C GLU A 142 -2.76 11.56 -14.99
N VAL A 143 -2.29 12.59 -15.68
CA VAL A 143 -0.93 13.11 -15.53
C VAL A 143 -0.69 13.78 -14.17
N PHE A 144 -1.69 14.43 -13.58
CA PHE A 144 -1.52 15.15 -12.31
C PHE A 144 -1.76 14.23 -11.10
N SER A 145 -2.84 13.47 -11.11
CA SER A 145 -3.24 12.56 -10.03
C SER A 145 -2.56 11.20 -10.10
N GLN A 146 -2.03 10.84 -11.26
CA GLN A 146 -1.46 9.51 -11.55
C GLN A 146 -2.47 8.36 -11.41
N ASN A 147 -3.76 8.67 -11.32
CA ASN A 147 -4.80 7.67 -11.25
C ASN A 147 -4.93 6.97 -12.60
N TYR A 148 -4.96 5.64 -12.53
CA TYR A 148 -5.27 4.81 -13.69
C TYR A 148 -6.77 4.74 -13.88
N PHE A 149 -7.19 5.02 -15.10
CA PHE A 149 -8.54 4.82 -15.57
C PHE A 149 -8.67 3.37 -16.07
N PRO A 150 -9.90 2.85 -16.22
CA PRO A 150 -10.14 1.51 -16.75
C PRO A 150 -9.39 1.24 -18.05
N THR A 151 -8.92 0.00 -18.22
CA THR A 151 -8.23 -0.46 -19.42
C THR A 151 -9.10 -0.26 -20.66
N ILE A 152 -8.48 0.18 -21.75
CA ILE A 152 -9.11 0.39 -23.05
C ILE A 152 -9.52 -0.96 -23.63
N LYS A 153 -10.80 -1.05 -24.03
CA LYS A 153 -11.39 -2.22 -24.70
C LYS A 153 -11.58 -1.90 -26.18
N ALA A 154 -11.99 -2.89 -26.97
CA ALA A 154 -12.40 -2.67 -28.36
C ALA A 154 -13.60 -1.72 -28.52
N ALA A 155 -14.44 -1.59 -27.48
CA ALA A 155 -15.58 -0.66 -27.49
C ALA A 155 -15.13 0.80 -27.24
N PRO A 156 -15.88 1.81 -27.76
CA PRO A 156 -15.60 3.22 -27.50
C PRO A 156 -15.45 3.54 -26.01
N TYR A 157 -14.47 4.39 -25.71
CA TYR A 157 -14.11 4.74 -24.34
C TYR A 157 -14.97 5.89 -23.83
N LEU A 158 -15.84 5.61 -22.86
CA LEU A 158 -16.71 6.62 -22.26
C LEU A 158 -15.93 7.47 -21.24
N ILE A 159 -15.96 8.80 -21.40
CA ILE A 159 -15.36 9.75 -20.47
C ILE A 159 -16.35 10.83 -20.03
N THR A 160 -16.33 11.17 -18.74
CA THR A 160 -17.17 12.22 -18.13
C THR A 160 -16.27 13.36 -17.65
N LEU A 161 -16.62 14.60 -17.97
CA LEU A 161 -15.87 15.79 -17.55
C LEU A 161 -16.81 16.80 -16.88
N GLY A 162 -16.35 17.41 -15.78
CA GLY A 162 -17.02 18.56 -15.17
C GLY A 162 -16.95 19.83 -16.04
N PRO A 163 -17.67 20.92 -15.67
CA PRO A 163 -17.61 22.21 -16.36
C PRO A 163 -16.19 22.71 -16.57
N HIS A 164 -15.82 23.06 -17.80
CA HIS A 164 -14.46 23.49 -18.17
C HIS A 164 -13.32 22.53 -17.73
N GLY A 165 -13.68 21.28 -17.40
CA GLY A 165 -12.75 20.25 -16.98
C GLY A 165 -11.89 19.76 -18.14
N HIS A 166 -10.72 19.23 -17.81
CA HIS A 166 -9.81 18.64 -18.77
C HIS A 166 -9.09 17.44 -18.18
N PHE A 167 -8.68 16.52 -19.04
CA PHE A 167 -7.80 15.41 -18.71
C PHE A 167 -6.61 15.40 -19.63
N TRP A 168 -5.44 15.17 -19.04
CA TRP A 168 -4.21 14.82 -19.75
C TRP A 168 -3.88 13.38 -19.33
N LEU A 169 -3.99 12.45 -20.27
CA LEU A 169 -3.94 11.02 -20.01
C LEU A 169 -2.77 10.41 -20.79
N VAL A 170 -1.79 9.86 -20.07
CA VAL A 170 -0.73 9.06 -20.69
C VAL A 170 -1.33 7.72 -21.10
N VAL A 171 -1.13 7.33 -22.36
CA VAL A 171 -1.52 6.02 -22.87
C VAL A 171 -0.35 5.08 -22.69
N GLY A 172 -0.54 3.98 -21.97
CA GLY A 172 0.53 3.01 -21.76
C GLY A 172 0.06 1.70 -21.15
N LYS A 173 0.92 0.70 -21.14
CA LYS A 173 0.66 -0.52 -20.37
C LYS A 173 0.83 -0.18 -18.89
N GLN A 174 -0.15 -0.52 -18.07
CA GLN A 174 -0.01 -0.42 -16.63
C GLN A 174 1.22 -1.25 -16.20
N PRO A 175 2.11 -0.73 -15.33
CA PRO A 175 3.19 -1.53 -14.77
C PRO A 175 2.57 -2.77 -14.13
N GLU A 176 2.91 -3.94 -14.65
CA GLU A 176 2.29 -5.20 -14.23
C GLU A 176 2.50 -5.41 -12.73
N ALA A 177 1.41 -5.38 -11.96
CA ALA A 177 1.30 -6.27 -10.80
C ALA A 177 1.08 -7.69 -11.34
N ALA A 178 2.15 -8.28 -11.89
CA ALA A 178 2.30 -9.66 -12.39
C ALA A 178 0.96 -10.43 -12.49
N ALA A 179 0.15 -10.08 -13.49
CA ALA A 179 -0.99 -10.90 -13.87
C ALA A 179 -0.52 -11.79 -15.01
N VAL A 180 0.06 -12.94 -14.65
CA VAL A 180 0.30 -14.04 -15.57
C VAL A 180 -1.08 -14.52 -16.06
N SER A 181 -1.60 -13.90 -17.11
CA SER A 181 -2.74 -14.38 -17.86
C SER A 181 -2.20 -15.26 -19.00
N GLU A 182 -1.56 -16.37 -18.63
CA GLU A 182 -1.59 -17.52 -19.53
C GLU A 182 -3.01 -18.11 -19.40
N VAL A 183 -3.69 -18.29 -20.53
CA VAL A 183 -5.02 -18.91 -20.59
C VAL A 183 -4.90 -20.32 -19.99
N ARG A 184 -5.26 -20.45 -18.71
CA ARG A 184 -5.19 -21.72 -17.99
C ARG A 184 -6.21 -22.69 -18.57
N SER A 185 -5.75 -23.77 -19.17
CA SER A 185 -6.61 -24.89 -19.57
C SER A 185 -7.18 -25.55 -18.30
N ILE A 186 -8.49 -25.47 -18.10
CA ILE A 186 -9.15 -26.08 -16.94
C ILE A 186 -9.24 -27.59 -17.19
N PRO A 187 -8.66 -28.45 -16.32
CA PRO A 187 -8.66 -29.89 -16.53
C PRO A 187 -10.06 -30.50 -16.36
N ALA A 188 -10.31 -31.58 -17.09
CA ALA A 188 -11.54 -32.38 -16.98
C ALA A 188 -11.36 -33.53 -15.98
N LEU A 189 -12.37 -33.76 -15.16
CA LEU A 189 -12.50 -34.85 -14.20
C LEU A 189 -13.54 -35.84 -14.74
N PRO A 190 -13.13 -37.06 -15.17
CA PRO A 190 -14.03 -38.05 -15.76
C PRO A 190 -14.79 -38.83 -14.67
N ILE A 191 -15.47 -38.10 -13.77
CA ILE A 191 -16.26 -38.67 -12.67
C ILE A 191 -17.56 -37.90 -12.50
N ALA A 192 -18.53 -38.54 -11.84
CA ALA A 192 -19.75 -37.88 -11.42
C ALA A 192 -19.43 -36.68 -10.50
N PRO A 193 -20.20 -35.58 -10.59
CA PRO A 193 -19.93 -34.33 -9.90
C PRO A 193 -20.26 -34.42 -8.41
N THR A 194 -19.41 -35.06 -7.61
CA THR A 194 -19.58 -35.16 -6.16
C THR A 194 -18.24 -35.16 -5.41
N LEU A 195 -18.24 -34.55 -4.23
CA LEU A 195 -17.09 -34.52 -3.33
C LEU A 195 -16.90 -35.85 -2.59
N GLU A 196 -17.93 -36.68 -2.45
CA GLU A 196 -17.87 -37.96 -1.71
C GLU A 196 -17.12 -39.07 -2.47
N LEU A 197 -17.11 -39.00 -3.81
CA LEU A 197 -16.49 -40.03 -4.66
C LEU A 197 -15.01 -39.77 -4.98
N LEU A 198 -14.38 -38.77 -4.36
CA LEU A 198 -12.94 -38.47 -4.49
C LEU A 198 -12.07 -39.46 -3.70
N ASN A 199 -12.25 -40.76 -3.97
CA ASN A 199 -11.50 -41.87 -3.40
C ASN A 199 -10.68 -42.59 -4.49
N GLY A 200 -9.65 -43.32 -4.08
CA GLY A 200 -8.87 -44.18 -4.99
C GLY A 200 -8.09 -43.40 -6.07
N ASN A 201 -8.23 -43.81 -7.33
CA ASN A 201 -7.44 -43.27 -8.45
C ASN A 201 -7.80 -41.81 -8.81
N HIS A 202 -9.06 -41.40 -8.63
CA HIS A 202 -9.49 -40.03 -8.92
C HIS A 202 -8.94 -39.02 -7.91
N ARG A 203 -8.81 -39.43 -6.64
CA ARG A 203 -8.09 -38.64 -5.62
C ARG A 203 -6.63 -38.44 -6.02
N LYS A 204 -5.97 -39.50 -6.52
CA LYS A 204 -4.58 -39.41 -6.98
C LYS A 204 -4.44 -38.47 -8.18
N LEU A 205 -5.37 -38.50 -9.15
CA LEU A 205 -5.38 -37.55 -10.27
C LEU A 205 -5.50 -36.10 -9.77
N LEU A 206 -6.45 -35.86 -8.86
CA LEU A 206 -6.68 -34.55 -8.26
C LEU A 206 -5.42 -34.05 -7.51
N GLU A 207 -4.84 -34.89 -6.65
CA GLU A 207 -3.69 -34.57 -5.80
C GLU A 207 -2.37 -34.44 -6.59
N ARG A 208 -2.17 -35.23 -7.66
CA ARG A 208 -0.90 -35.25 -8.42
C ARG A 208 -0.85 -34.30 -9.61
N GLU A 209 -1.99 -34.04 -10.25
CA GLU A 209 -2.02 -33.29 -11.51
C GLU A 209 -2.81 -31.98 -11.40
N ILE A 210 -4.04 -32.04 -10.88
CA ILE A 210 -4.98 -30.89 -10.93
C ILE A 210 -4.66 -29.85 -9.87
N LEU A 211 -4.57 -30.24 -8.58
CA LEU A 211 -4.32 -29.31 -7.48
C LEU A 211 -2.95 -28.63 -7.59
N PRO A 212 -1.84 -29.33 -7.94
CA PRO A 212 -0.55 -28.67 -8.13
C PRO A 212 -0.58 -27.58 -9.21
N ALA A 213 -1.27 -27.81 -10.32
CA ALA A 213 -1.44 -26.82 -11.38
C ALA A 213 -2.32 -25.64 -10.91
N TYR A 214 -3.42 -25.92 -10.21
CA TYR A 214 -4.31 -24.91 -9.65
C TYR A 214 -3.57 -24.01 -8.65
N VAL A 215 -2.95 -24.59 -7.62
CA VAL A 215 -2.31 -23.87 -6.51
C VAL A 215 -1.15 -23.00 -6.99
N ARG A 216 -0.32 -23.49 -7.93
CA ARG A 216 0.79 -22.70 -8.49
C ARG A 216 0.33 -21.42 -9.20
N ALA A 217 -0.85 -21.46 -9.83
CA ALA A 217 -1.42 -20.29 -10.50
C ALA A 217 -2.00 -19.27 -9.50
N GLN A 218 -2.25 -19.67 -8.25
CA GLN A 218 -2.84 -18.77 -7.27
C GLN A 218 -1.84 -17.73 -6.75
N ARG A 219 -2.34 -16.53 -6.46
CA ARG A 219 -1.53 -15.44 -5.88
C ARG A 219 -1.09 -15.75 -4.46
N TRP A 220 -1.98 -16.32 -3.65
CA TRP A 220 -1.76 -16.66 -2.25
C TRP A 220 -0.75 -17.79 -2.00
N PHE A 221 -0.32 -18.50 -3.04
CA PHE A 221 0.67 -19.56 -2.90
C PHE A 221 2.09 -18.98 -2.82
N GLY A 222 2.69 -18.98 -1.63
CA GLY A 222 4.04 -18.46 -1.40
C GLY A 222 5.18 -19.37 -1.87
N GLY A 223 4.90 -20.63 -2.22
CA GLY A 223 5.89 -21.63 -2.61
C GLY A 223 6.31 -21.64 -4.08
N LYS A 224 6.07 -20.58 -4.87
CA LYS A 224 6.28 -20.56 -6.33
C LYS A 224 7.69 -20.91 -6.79
N ALA A 225 8.70 -20.53 -6.00
CA ALA A 225 10.10 -20.82 -6.29
C ALA A 225 10.57 -22.22 -5.82
N ARG A 226 9.74 -22.95 -5.06
CA ARG A 226 10.09 -24.27 -4.49
C ARG A 226 9.56 -25.41 -5.35
N SER A 227 10.31 -26.50 -5.36
CA SER A 227 9.91 -27.71 -6.09
C SER A 227 8.98 -28.58 -5.24
N ILE A 228 7.71 -28.68 -5.62
CA ILE A 228 6.72 -29.57 -5.00
C ILE A 228 7.06 -31.02 -5.35
N VAL A 229 7.16 -31.87 -4.33
CA VAL A 229 7.38 -33.33 -4.44
C VAL A 229 6.07 -34.10 -4.35
N ASP A 230 5.20 -33.70 -3.44
CA ASP A 230 3.93 -34.38 -3.16
C ASP A 230 2.89 -33.38 -2.64
N MET A 231 1.62 -33.65 -2.93
CA MET A 231 0.50 -32.84 -2.45
C MET A 231 -0.64 -33.77 -2.05
N ARG A 232 -1.20 -33.59 -0.86
CA ARG A 232 -2.28 -34.48 -0.34
C ARG A 232 -3.33 -33.71 0.43
N VAL A 233 -4.59 -34.08 0.25
CA VAL A 233 -5.66 -33.62 1.13
C VAL A 233 -5.58 -34.44 2.42
N ILE A 234 -5.28 -33.81 3.55
CA ILE A 234 -5.09 -34.49 4.86
C ILE A 234 -6.26 -34.29 5.82
N GLU A 235 -7.15 -33.34 5.52
CA GLU A 235 -8.36 -33.05 6.30
C GLU A 235 -9.49 -32.59 5.37
N GLU A 236 -10.72 -32.99 5.69
CA GLU A 236 -11.95 -32.67 4.99
C GLU A 236 -13.05 -32.42 6.03
N ALA A 237 -13.41 -31.15 6.25
CA ALA A 237 -14.48 -30.77 7.18
C ALA A 237 -15.68 -30.18 6.42
N SER A 238 -16.87 -30.73 6.64
CA SER A 238 -18.09 -30.28 5.95
C SER A 238 -18.74 -29.09 6.64
N LEU A 239 -19.16 -28.08 5.88
CA LEU A 239 -19.84 -26.89 6.40
C LEU A 239 -21.36 -27.15 6.64
N GLY A 240 -21.90 -28.22 6.06
CA GLY A 240 -23.29 -28.65 6.19
C GLY A 240 -23.44 -30.17 6.21
N ASP A 241 -24.66 -30.64 6.43
CA ASP A 241 -24.96 -32.07 6.60
C ASP A 241 -25.30 -32.76 5.26
N SER A 242 -25.44 -31.99 4.18
CA SER A 242 -25.68 -32.52 2.83
C SER A 242 -24.38 -33.09 2.22
N PRO A 243 -24.45 -34.20 1.46
CA PRO A 243 -23.32 -34.70 0.65
C PRO A 243 -22.68 -33.65 -0.24
N GLU A 244 -23.49 -32.72 -0.77
CA GLU A 244 -23.09 -31.63 -1.65
C GLU A 244 -22.65 -30.37 -0.90
N ALA A 245 -22.68 -30.39 0.43
CA ALA A 245 -22.27 -29.25 1.23
C ALA A 245 -20.81 -28.89 0.95
N PRO A 246 -20.47 -27.58 0.94
CA PRO A 246 -19.09 -27.14 0.80
C PRO A 246 -18.19 -27.72 1.88
N ARG A 247 -16.93 -27.99 1.53
CA ARG A 247 -15.95 -28.60 2.42
C ARG A 247 -14.70 -27.76 2.53
N PHE A 248 -14.11 -27.70 3.72
CA PHE A 248 -12.74 -27.25 3.89
C PHE A 248 -11.79 -28.41 3.63
N TRP A 249 -10.91 -28.28 2.63
CA TRP A 249 -9.78 -29.18 2.46
C TRP A 249 -8.53 -28.56 3.06
N PHE A 250 -7.82 -29.31 3.89
CA PHE A 250 -6.44 -28.96 4.23
C PHE A 250 -5.49 -29.78 3.39
N VAL A 251 -4.72 -29.09 2.57
CA VAL A 251 -3.82 -29.63 1.58
C VAL A 251 -2.40 -29.52 2.10
N GLU A 252 -1.77 -30.64 2.44
CA GLU A 252 -0.35 -30.70 2.75
C GLU A 252 0.46 -30.70 1.47
N ILE A 253 1.41 -29.78 1.36
CA ILE A 253 2.34 -29.64 0.24
C ILE A 253 3.75 -29.94 0.77
N ARG A 254 4.37 -30.99 0.23
CA ARG A 254 5.76 -31.38 0.54
C ARG A 254 6.67 -30.87 -0.54
N TYR A 255 7.74 -30.20 -0.14
CA TYR A 255 8.77 -29.69 -1.03
C TYR A 255 9.99 -30.60 -1.02
N ARG A 256 10.86 -30.44 -2.02
CA ARG A 256 12.17 -31.12 -2.05
C ARG A 256 13.07 -30.63 -0.93
N ASP A 257 12.90 -29.36 -0.54
CA ASP A 257 13.65 -28.63 0.45
C ASP A 257 12.70 -27.92 1.43
N GLY A 258 13.02 -27.99 2.73
CA GLY A 258 12.24 -27.35 3.79
C GLY A 258 11.12 -28.20 4.39
N ALA A 259 10.38 -27.61 5.33
CA ALA A 259 9.26 -28.25 6.01
C ALA A 259 8.01 -28.30 5.10
N PRO A 260 7.13 -29.30 5.28
CA PRO A 260 5.83 -29.30 4.61
C PRO A 260 5.00 -28.09 5.04
N GLU A 261 4.13 -27.65 4.15
CA GLU A 261 3.17 -26.57 4.41
C GLU A 261 1.75 -27.07 4.27
N ILE A 262 0.83 -26.56 5.08
CA ILE A 262 -0.59 -26.89 5.01
C ILE A 262 -1.33 -25.68 4.48
N TYR A 263 -2.16 -25.87 3.46
CA TYR A 263 -3.02 -24.82 2.90
C TYR A 263 -4.49 -25.17 3.06
N THR A 264 -5.33 -24.19 3.38
CA THR A 264 -6.79 -24.35 3.36
C THR A 264 -7.35 -24.01 1.98
N LEU A 265 -8.22 -24.89 1.49
CA LEU A 265 -8.93 -24.73 0.23
C LEU A 265 -10.40 -25.10 0.47
N PRO A 266 -11.30 -24.11 0.62
CA PRO A 266 -12.72 -24.37 0.58
C PRO A 266 -13.11 -24.85 -0.82
N VAL A 267 -13.86 -25.94 -0.94
CA VAL A 267 -14.30 -26.49 -2.22
C VAL A 267 -15.78 -26.77 -2.26
N GLN A 268 -16.36 -26.60 -3.44
CA GLN A 268 -17.76 -26.84 -3.72
C GLN A 268 -17.92 -27.31 -5.17
N VAL A 269 -18.99 -28.07 -5.42
CA VAL A 269 -19.42 -28.48 -6.75
C VAL A 269 -20.65 -27.67 -7.12
N THR A 270 -20.60 -26.99 -8.26
CA THR A 270 -21.69 -26.15 -8.77
C THR A 270 -22.07 -26.58 -10.19
N ARG A 271 -23.34 -26.47 -10.57
CA ARG A 271 -23.89 -26.99 -11.84
C ARG A 271 -24.73 -25.96 -12.57
N GLY A 272 -24.95 -26.17 -13.86
CA GLY A 272 -25.89 -25.41 -14.69
C GLY A 272 -25.55 -23.92 -14.79
N GLU A 273 -26.56 -23.07 -14.66
CA GLU A 273 -26.43 -21.62 -14.81
C GLU A 273 -25.43 -20.99 -13.82
N ALA A 274 -25.42 -21.46 -12.56
CA ALA A 274 -24.49 -20.98 -11.55
C ALA A 274 -23.02 -21.28 -11.90
N ALA A 275 -22.75 -22.45 -12.51
CA ALA A 275 -21.41 -22.81 -12.98
C ALA A 275 -20.95 -21.93 -14.15
N ARG A 276 -21.86 -21.61 -15.08
CA ARG A 276 -21.58 -20.69 -16.20
C ARG A 276 -21.33 -19.27 -15.72
N ALA A 277 -22.12 -18.78 -14.78
CA ALA A 277 -21.92 -17.47 -14.17
C ALA A 277 -20.56 -17.37 -13.47
N LEU A 278 -20.17 -18.39 -12.70
CA LEU A 278 -18.85 -18.45 -12.05
C LEU A 278 -17.70 -18.47 -13.07
N ALA A 279 -17.85 -19.22 -14.17
CA ALA A 279 -16.84 -19.27 -15.22
C ALA A 279 -16.63 -17.92 -15.95
N GLN A 280 -17.68 -17.09 -16.01
CA GLN A 280 -17.60 -15.75 -16.60
C GLN A 280 -17.03 -14.72 -15.62
N SER A 281 -17.47 -14.74 -14.36
CA SER A 281 -17.07 -13.74 -13.36
C SER A 281 -15.72 -14.03 -12.71
N SER A 282 -15.45 -15.29 -12.39
CA SER A 282 -14.27 -15.73 -11.62
C SER A 282 -13.65 -17.02 -12.17
N PRO A 283 -13.16 -17.04 -13.42
CA PRO A 283 -12.58 -18.24 -14.04
C PRO A 283 -11.40 -18.82 -13.27
N HIS A 284 -10.65 -17.98 -12.56
CA HIS A 284 -9.49 -18.37 -11.75
C HIS A 284 -9.85 -19.21 -10.52
N ALA A 285 -11.12 -19.18 -10.08
CA ALA A 285 -11.63 -19.99 -8.97
C ALA A 285 -11.88 -21.45 -9.35
N ILE A 286 -11.99 -21.75 -10.66
CA ILE A 286 -12.30 -23.09 -11.12
C ILE A 286 -11.08 -23.99 -10.99
N ILE A 287 -11.23 -25.10 -10.26
CA ILE A 287 -10.21 -26.11 -10.04
C ILE A 287 -10.23 -27.10 -11.21
N ALA A 288 -11.41 -27.64 -11.52
CA ALA A 288 -11.63 -28.60 -12.60
C ALA A 288 -13.08 -28.58 -13.10
N ARG A 289 -13.32 -29.09 -14.31
CA ARG A 289 -14.67 -29.36 -14.85
C ARG A 289 -14.97 -30.85 -14.72
N PHE A 290 -16.19 -31.22 -14.38
CA PHE A 290 -16.63 -32.62 -14.44
C PHE A 290 -17.09 -32.95 -15.86
N ASP A 291 -16.93 -34.22 -16.24
CA ASP A 291 -17.54 -34.78 -17.45
C ASP A 291 -19.03 -35.05 -17.18
N ASP A 292 -19.82 -33.97 -17.19
CA ASP A 292 -21.23 -33.96 -16.80
C ASP A 292 -22.08 -33.15 -17.81
N PRO A 293 -23.27 -33.64 -18.22
CA PRO A 293 -24.15 -32.92 -19.14
C PRO A 293 -24.63 -31.56 -18.62
N ASN A 294 -24.64 -31.33 -17.31
CA ASN A 294 -25.06 -30.07 -16.69
C ASN A 294 -23.88 -29.12 -16.45
N GLU A 295 -22.74 -29.34 -17.11
CA GLU A 295 -21.55 -28.48 -17.05
C GLU A 295 -21.05 -28.23 -15.60
N ALA A 296 -21.06 -29.27 -14.78
CA ALA A 296 -20.65 -29.17 -13.38
C ALA A 296 -19.16 -28.81 -13.24
N VAL A 297 -18.83 -27.99 -12.24
CA VAL A 297 -17.46 -27.55 -11.96
C VAL A 297 -17.09 -27.74 -10.49
N LEU A 298 -15.85 -28.16 -10.23
CA LEU A 298 -15.20 -28.09 -8.92
C LEU A 298 -14.48 -26.75 -8.83
N HIS A 299 -14.77 -25.97 -7.81
CA HIS A 299 -14.19 -24.64 -7.65
C HIS A 299 -13.90 -24.31 -6.19
N ASP A 300 -13.15 -23.24 -5.98
CA ASP A 300 -12.95 -22.63 -4.67
C ASP A 300 -14.28 -22.05 -4.18
N ALA A 301 -14.80 -22.60 -3.08
CA ALA A 301 -16.13 -22.27 -2.56
C ALA A 301 -16.22 -20.82 -2.07
N LEU A 302 -15.10 -20.15 -1.80
CA LEU A 302 -15.12 -18.75 -1.36
C LEU A 302 -15.84 -17.82 -2.35
N TRP A 303 -15.81 -18.16 -3.63
CA TRP A 303 -16.47 -17.40 -4.70
C TRP A 303 -17.97 -17.65 -4.81
N ASP A 304 -18.49 -18.66 -4.12
CA ASP A 304 -19.92 -18.91 -4.02
C ASP A 304 -20.56 -18.16 -2.84
N THR A 305 -21.71 -17.54 -3.10
CA THR A 305 -22.40 -16.71 -2.09
C THR A 305 -23.00 -17.55 -0.96
N GLU A 306 -23.54 -18.73 -1.27
CA GLU A 306 -24.14 -19.61 -0.25
C GLU A 306 -23.08 -20.13 0.72
N PHE A 307 -21.88 -20.44 0.21
CA PHE A 307 -20.74 -20.78 1.05
C PHE A 307 -20.37 -19.65 2.02
N ARG A 308 -20.24 -18.41 1.53
CA ARG A 308 -19.88 -17.26 2.38
C ARG A 308 -20.93 -17.03 3.49
N ASP A 309 -22.20 -17.18 3.17
CA ASP A 309 -23.29 -17.05 4.14
C ASP A 309 -23.28 -18.19 5.18
N ALA A 310 -23.01 -19.42 4.75
CA ALA A 310 -22.84 -20.56 5.65
C ALA A 310 -21.61 -20.39 6.55
N LEU A 311 -20.53 -19.83 6.02
CA LEU A 311 -19.28 -19.55 6.74
C LEU A 311 -19.51 -18.53 7.86
N PHE A 312 -20.17 -17.41 7.53
CA PHE A 312 -20.52 -16.37 8.51
C PHE A 312 -21.41 -16.94 9.63
N ARG A 313 -22.45 -17.71 9.27
CA ARG A 313 -23.36 -18.35 10.24
C ARG A 313 -22.64 -19.36 11.14
N ALA A 314 -21.68 -20.11 10.60
CA ALA A 314 -20.91 -21.09 11.38
C ALA A 314 -20.11 -20.42 12.51
N MET A 315 -19.52 -19.24 12.26
CA MET A 315 -18.87 -18.45 13.31
C MET A 315 -19.89 -17.86 14.29
N ALA A 316 -20.90 -17.17 13.78
CA ALA A 316 -21.86 -16.43 14.60
C ALA A 316 -22.71 -17.34 15.51
N SER A 317 -22.90 -18.61 15.12
CA SER A 317 -23.65 -19.62 15.87
C SER A 317 -22.75 -20.60 16.61
N GLN A 318 -21.43 -20.40 16.58
CA GLN A 318 -20.43 -21.27 17.22
C GLN A 318 -20.56 -22.75 16.80
N LYS A 319 -20.84 -22.98 15.51
CA LYS A 319 -21.07 -24.32 14.96
C LYS A 319 -19.77 -25.14 15.04
N ARG A 320 -19.92 -26.45 15.27
CA ARG A 320 -18.84 -27.44 15.17
C ARG A 320 -18.96 -28.18 13.85
N LEU A 321 -17.88 -28.19 13.07
CA LEU A 321 -17.78 -28.85 11.78
C LEU A 321 -16.83 -30.04 11.95
N THR A 322 -17.37 -31.24 11.92
CA THR A 322 -16.61 -32.47 12.10
C THR A 322 -15.77 -32.76 10.85
N GLY A 323 -14.46 -32.86 11.01
CA GLY A 323 -13.54 -33.38 10.02
C GLY A 323 -13.15 -34.84 10.30
N LYS A 324 -12.24 -35.38 9.49
CA LYS A 324 -11.68 -36.74 9.64
C LYS A 324 -10.76 -36.86 10.84
N ASN A 325 -9.91 -35.87 11.07
CA ASN A 325 -8.83 -35.91 12.07
C ASN A 325 -9.00 -34.86 13.19
N GLY A 326 -9.95 -33.93 13.04
CA GLY A 326 -10.25 -32.90 14.02
C GLY A 326 -11.61 -32.25 13.80
N THR A 327 -11.84 -31.12 14.46
CA THR A 327 -13.11 -30.38 14.37
C THR A 327 -12.82 -28.90 14.20
N ILE A 328 -13.47 -28.26 13.22
CA ILE A 328 -13.46 -26.79 13.11
C ILE A 328 -14.56 -26.24 14.00
N VAL A 329 -14.23 -25.29 14.86
CA VAL A 329 -15.14 -24.71 15.85
C VAL A 329 -15.24 -23.21 15.64
N GLY A 330 -16.47 -22.72 15.50
CA GLY A 330 -16.76 -21.29 15.50
C GLY A 330 -16.70 -20.69 16.89
N GLN A 331 -16.09 -19.52 17.01
CA GLN A 331 -16.16 -18.67 18.20
C GLN A 331 -16.58 -17.27 17.76
N ALA A 332 -17.39 -16.61 18.58
CA ALA A 332 -17.92 -15.27 18.30
C ALA A 332 -17.76 -14.40 19.54
N ALA A 333 -17.38 -13.14 19.34
CA ALA A 333 -17.34 -12.14 20.40
C ALA A 333 -18.76 -11.84 20.90
N ASP A 334 -18.88 -11.36 22.14
CA ASP A 334 -20.19 -11.12 22.77
C ASP A 334 -21.07 -10.14 21.98
N LYS A 335 -20.47 -9.13 21.35
CA LYS A 335 -21.19 -8.19 20.47
C LYS A 335 -21.86 -8.87 19.27
N LEU A 336 -21.20 -9.86 18.66
CA LEU A 336 -21.78 -10.63 17.56
C LEU A 336 -22.87 -11.60 18.08
N ARG A 337 -22.60 -12.22 19.24
CA ARG A 337 -23.54 -13.12 19.94
C ARG A 337 -24.77 -12.44 20.52
N ALA A 338 -24.78 -11.12 20.66
CA ALA A 338 -25.94 -10.36 21.11
C ALA A 338 -26.89 -9.95 19.96
N ARG A 339 -26.46 -10.03 18.69
CA ARG A 339 -27.29 -9.65 17.53
C ARG A 339 -28.48 -10.59 17.31
N ARG A 340 -29.56 -10.14 16.70
CA ARG A 340 -30.71 -11.02 16.43
C ARG A 340 -30.35 -12.11 15.40
N PRO A 341 -30.94 -13.32 15.45
CA PRO A 341 -30.68 -14.37 14.47
C PRO A 341 -30.93 -13.94 13.01
N GLU A 342 -31.94 -13.10 12.80
CA GLU A 342 -32.26 -12.52 11.48
C GLU A 342 -31.15 -11.60 10.97
N GLU A 343 -30.48 -10.85 11.85
CA GLU A 343 -29.32 -10.00 11.54
C GLU A 343 -28.02 -10.81 11.32
N ARG A 344 -28.08 -12.13 11.49
CA ARG A 344 -26.99 -13.08 11.21
C ARG A 344 -27.25 -13.94 9.97
N ALA A 345 -28.40 -13.77 9.33
CA ALA A 345 -28.81 -14.50 8.14
C ALA A 345 -28.77 -13.57 6.91
N ASN A 346 -28.41 -14.12 5.74
CA ASN A 346 -28.43 -13.44 4.44
C ASN A 346 -27.65 -12.11 4.41
N VAL A 347 -26.39 -12.16 4.86
CA VAL A 347 -25.50 -10.99 4.90
C VAL A 347 -24.85 -10.83 3.54
N ALA A 348 -25.09 -9.72 2.85
CA ALA A 348 -24.54 -9.50 1.52
C ALA A 348 -23.01 -9.57 1.58
N SER A 349 -22.40 -10.38 0.72
CA SER A 349 -20.98 -10.70 0.81
C SER A 349 -20.28 -10.60 -0.54
N HIS A 350 -19.09 -10.01 -0.54
CA HIS A 350 -18.23 -9.92 -1.72
C HIS A 350 -16.76 -10.18 -1.37
N VAL A 351 -16.06 -10.83 -2.28
CA VAL A 351 -14.63 -11.14 -2.14
C VAL A 351 -13.81 -9.92 -2.55
N LEU A 352 -12.85 -9.53 -1.73
CA LEU A 352 -11.98 -8.39 -1.99
C LEU A 352 -10.79 -8.83 -2.88
N SER A 353 -10.53 -8.07 -3.94
CA SER A 353 -9.37 -8.26 -4.82
C SER A 353 -8.18 -7.43 -4.35
N GLY A 354 -7.04 -8.04 -4.03
CA GLY A 354 -5.80 -7.29 -3.75
C GLY A 354 -4.80 -7.93 -2.78
N GLU A 355 -5.20 -8.92 -1.98
CA GLU A 355 -4.31 -9.49 -0.94
C GLU A 355 -3.36 -10.58 -1.45
N GLN A 356 -2.14 -10.61 -0.92
CA GLN A 356 -1.05 -11.44 -1.42
C GLN A 356 -0.93 -12.82 -0.76
N SER A 357 -1.35 -13.00 0.50
CA SER A 357 -1.17 -14.26 1.25
C SER A 357 -2.46 -14.93 1.68
N ASN A 358 -3.55 -14.17 1.81
CA ASN A 358 -4.83 -14.63 2.34
C ASN A 358 -5.97 -14.29 1.37
N SER A 359 -7.19 -14.71 1.68
CA SER A 359 -8.38 -14.29 0.94
C SER A 359 -9.36 -13.60 1.88
N SER A 360 -9.87 -12.45 1.46
CA SER A 360 -10.70 -11.61 2.30
C SER A 360 -12.09 -11.39 1.72
N VAL A 361 -13.08 -11.29 2.61
CA VAL A 361 -14.49 -11.12 2.30
C VAL A 361 -15.06 -10.00 3.15
N LEU A 362 -15.82 -9.11 2.51
CA LEU A 362 -16.58 -8.06 3.19
C LEU A 362 -18.06 -8.49 3.27
N PHE A 363 -18.63 -8.41 4.46
CA PHE A 363 -20.01 -8.76 4.80
C PHE A 363 -20.77 -7.52 5.26
N ASP A 364 -21.81 -7.12 4.50
CA ASP A 364 -22.67 -5.95 4.75
C ASP A 364 -21.90 -4.62 4.97
N ASP A 365 -20.67 -4.53 4.46
CA ASP A 365 -19.72 -3.45 4.76
C ASP A 365 -19.46 -3.23 6.27
N LYS A 366 -19.84 -4.22 7.09
CA LYS A 366 -19.77 -4.18 8.56
C LYS A 366 -18.74 -5.13 9.13
N PHE A 367 -18.51 -6.26 8.45
CA PHE A 367 -17.52 -7.23 8.88
C PHE A 367 -16.53 -7.58 7.79
N PHE A 368 -15.27 -7.63 8.18
CA PHE A 368 -14.16 -8.06 7.35
C PHE A 368 -13.73 -9.46 7.81
N LEU A 369 -13.78 -10.42 6.90
CA LEU A 369 -13.34 -11.80 7.14
C LEU A 369 -12.03 -12.03 6.39
N LYS A 370 -11.02 -12.53 7.11
CA LYS A 370 -9.75 -13.00 6.57
C LYS A 370 -9.69 -14.52 6.66
N LEU A 371 -9.62 -15.20 5.52
CA LEU A 371 -9.42 -16.64 5.41
C LEU A 371 -7.93 -16.91 5.20
N TYR A 372 -7.30 -17.57 6.17
CA TYR A 372 -5.87 -17.84 6.14
C TYR A 372 -5.57 -18.98 5.19
N ARG A 373 -4.91 -18.69 4.06
CA ARG A 373 -4.64 -19.71 3.03
C ARG A 373 -3.57 -20.69 3.47
N LYS A 374 -2.49 -20.20 4.08
CA LYS A 374 -1.46 -21.03 4.70
C LYS A 374 -1.78 -21.19 6.19
N LEU A 375 -1.91 -22.42 6.64
CA LEU A 375 -2.21 -22.77 8.02
C LEU A 375 -0.93 -23.11 8.77
N GLU A 376 -0.81 -22.61 10.00
CA GLU A 376 0.26 -22.94 10.93
C GLU A 376 -0.35 -23.38 12.27
N ASP A 377 0.28 -24.36 12.91
CA ASP A 377 -0.15 -24.83 14.23
C ASP A 377 0.16 -23.76 15.28
N GLY A 378 -0.84 -23.43 16.10
CA GLY A 378 -0.75 -22.45 17.18
C GLY A 378 -1.64 -21.23 16.97
N THR A 379 -1.77 -20.43 18.02
CA THR A 379 -2.57 -19.19 17.97
C THR A 379 -1.93 -18.19 17.01
N ASN A 380 -2.65 -17.82 15.95
CA ASN A 380 -2.22 -16.79 15.00
C ASN A 380 -2.09 -15.43 15.72
N PRO A 381 -0.99 -14.67 15.52
CA PRO A 381 -0.74 -13.44 16.27
C PRO A 381 -1.76 -12.35 15.92
N ASP A 382 -2.30 -12.35 14.70
CA ASP A 382 -3.33 -11.43 14.24
C ASP A 382 -4.61 -11.58 15.06
N VAL A 383 -5.05 -12.83 15.28
CA VAL A 383 -6.20 -13.13 16.16
C VAL A 383 -5.89 -12.78 17.61
N GLU A 384 -4.74 -13.21 18.13
CA GLU A 384 -4.35 -13.03 19.53
C GLU A 384 -4.27 -11.56 19.92
N VAL A 385 -3.59 -10.75 19.10
CA VAL A 385 -3.40 -9.31 19.34
C VAL A 385 -4.69 -8.54 19.12
N THR A 386 -5.43 -8.79 18.03
CA THR A 386 -6.69 -8.10 17.77
C THR A 386 -7.71 -8.38 18.88
N ARG A 387 -7.83 -9.66 19.31
CA ARG A 387 -8.74 -10.04 20.40
C ARG A 387 -8.34 -9.36 21.70
N PHE A 388 -7.05 -9.37 22.06
CA PHE A 388 -6.55 -8.68 23.25
C PHE A 388 -6.84 -7.18 23.21
N LEU A 389 -6.54 -6.51 22.09
CA LEU A 389 -6.78 -5.07 21.96
C LEU A 389 -8.27 -4.73 22.05
N THR A 390 -9.14 -5.57 21.49
CA THR A 390 -10.60 -5.36 21.48
C THR A 390 -11.25 -5.63 22.84
N GLU A 391 -10.86 -6.70 23.52
CA GLU A 391 -11.59 -7.22 24.68
C GLU A 391 -10.92 -6.88 26.02
N GLN A 392 -9.60 -6.61 26.01
CA GLN A 392 -8.80 -6.47 27.23
C GLN A 392 -8.00 -5.16 27.30
N SER A 393 -8.15 -4.26 26.32
CA SER A 393 -7.46 -2.97 26.25
C SER A 393 -8.44 -1.83 25.91
N SER A 394 -8.00 -0.58 26.06
CA SER A 394 -8.76 0.61 25.66
C SER A 394 -8.43 1.13 24.25
N PHE A 395 -7.59 0.44 23.48
CA PHE A 395 -7.15 0.90 22.17
C PHE A 395 -8.22 0.70 21.10
N ALA A 396 -8.79 1.80 20.59
CA ALA A 396 -9.89 1.78 19.63
C ALA A 396 -9.45 1.82 18.16
N HIS A 397 -8.16 2.04 17.87
CA HIS A 397 -7.64 2.27 16.51
C HIS A 397 -7.21 0.97 15.82
N VAL A 398 -8.04 -0.08 15.95
CA VAL A 398 -7.86 -1.41 15.35
C VAL A 398 -9.23 -1.96 14.93
N PRO A 399 -9.35 -2.78 13.87
CA PRO A 399 -10.58 -3.50 13.58
C PRO A 399 -11.02 -4.37 14.76
N ALA A 400 -12.22 -4.16 15.29
CA ALA A 400 -12.66 -4.89 16.47
C ALA A 400 -12.89 -6.38 16.17
N PHE A 401 -12.28 -7.27 16.96
CA PHE A 401 -12.48 -8.71 16.89
C PHE A 401 -13.97 -9.06 17.01
N SER A 402 -14.46 -9.90 16.10
CA SER A 402 -15.87 -10.31 16.03
C SER A 402 -16.06 -11.83 16.07
N GLY A 403 -15.11 -12.61 15.58
CA GLY A 403 -15.15 -14.06 15.63
C GLY A 403 -13.94 -14.74 15.00
N VAL A 404 -13.86 -16.06 15.15
CA VAL A 404 -12.80 -16.89 14.58
C VAL A 404 -13.35 -18.29 14.25
N LEU A 405 -12.78 -18.94 13.24
CA LEU A 405 -12.85 -20.40 13.08
C LEU A 405 -11.51 -21.02 13.42
N GLU A 406 -11.51 -21.94 14.37
CA GLU A 406 -10.31 -22.66 14.79
C GLU A 406 -10.49 -24.15 14.56
N TYR A 407 -9.48 -24.78 13.96
CA TYR A 407 -9.39 -26.22 13.84
C TYR A 407 -8.69 -26.81 15.06
N ILE A 408 -9.37 -27.73 15.73
CA ILE A 408 -8.93 -28.34 16.98
C ILE A 408 -8.70 -29.84 16.74
N ARG A 409 -7.54 -30.33 17.18
CA ARG A 409 -7.19 -31.77 17.17
C ARG A 409 -6.95 -32.27 18.58
N PRO A 410 -7.19 -33.57 18.88
CA PRO A 410 -7.06 -34.11 20.24
C PRO A 410 -5.68 -33.94 20.92
N LYS A 411 -4.59 -33.77 20.14
CA LYS A 411 -3.20 -33.65 20.64
C LYS A 411 -2.39 -32.55 19.95
N GLY A 412 -3.04 -31.63 19.23
CA GLY A 412 -2.38 -30.55 18.50
C GLY A 412 -2.76 -29.19 19.05
N GLU A 413 -1.91 -28.19 18.82
CA GLU A 413 -2.31 -26.79 19.06
C GLU A 413 -3.47 -26.40 18.13
N PRO A 414 -4.39 -25.52 18.57
CA PRO A 414 -5.43 -24.98 17.71
C PRO A 414 -4.82 -24.25 16.52
N THR A 415 -5.42 -24.43 15.34
CA THR A 415 -5.01 -23.77 14.10
C THR A 415 -6.11 -22.80 13.67
N VAL A 416 -5.78 -21.53 13.48
CA VAL A 416 -6.76 -20.53 13.01
C VAL A 416 -7.00 -20.71 11.51
N VAL A 417 -8.28 -20.84 11.12
CA VAL A 417 -8.72 -20.96 9.71
C VAL A 417 -9.26 -19.64 9.17
N CYS A 418 -10.07 -18.94 9.97
CA CYS A 418 -10.65 -17.65 9.59
C CYS A 418 -10.66 -16.69 10.78
N LEU A 419 -10.46 -15.39 10.51
CA LEU A 419 -10.65 -14.30 11.47
C LEU A 419 -11.75 -13.37 10.94
N LEU A 420 -12.71 -13.04 11.80
CA LEU A 420 -13.77 -12.07 11.53
C LEU A 420 -13.57 -10.84 12.42
N GLN A 421 -13.50 -9.67 11.80
CA GLN A 421 -13.32 -8.37 12.44
C GLN A 421 -14.39 -7.38 11.94
N SER A 422 -14.48 -6.21 12.58
CA SER A 422 -15.29 -5.11 12.05
C SER A 422 -14.64 -4.54 10.79
N ALA A 423 -15.44 -4.24 9.77
CA ALA A 423 -14.95 -3.52 8.60
C ALA A 423 -14.77 -2.03 8.93
N ILE A 424 -13.77 -1.42 8.30
CA ILE A 424 -13.41 -0.02 8.52
C ILE A 424 -13.68 0.75 7.23
N ALA A 425 -14.62 1.70 7.29
CA ALA A 425 -14.77 2.70 6.23
C ALA A 425 -13.52 3.60 6.21
N SER A 426 -12.81 3.62 5.09
CA SER A 426 -11.56 4.37 4.92
C SER A 426 -11.53 5.10 3.58
N GLU A 427 -10.76 6.18 3.50
CA GLU A 427 -10.48 6.90 2.24
C GLU A 427 -9.35 6.23 1.45
N GLY A 428 -8.58 5.35 2.10
CA GLY A 428 -7.47 4.60 1.51
C GLY A 428 -6.46 4.14 2.57
N ASP A 429 -5.39 3.49 2.12
CA ASP A 429 -4.24 3.18 2.97
C ASP A 429 -3.32 4.40 3.18
N ALA A 430 -2.56 4.39 4.27
CA ALA A 430 -1.64 5.47 4.59
C ALA A 430 -0.47 5.54 3.60
N TRP A 431 -0.17 4.47 2.88
CA TRP A 431 0.86 4.45 1.85
C TRP A 431 0.49 5.36 0.67
N THR A 432 -0.72 5.23 0.13
CA THR A 432 -1.26 6.05 -0.96
C THR A 432 -1.37 7.50 -0.54
N LEU A 433 -1.92 7.78 0.66
CA LEU A 433 -1.94 9.12 1.25
C LEU A 433 -0.53 9.75 1.30
N THR A 434 0.47 8.94 1.65
CA THR A 434 1.86 9.37 1.73
C THR A 434 2.44 9.67 0.36
N LEU A 435 2.23 8.78 -0.63
CA LEU A 435 2.72 8.97 -2.00
C LEU A 435 2.16 10.27 -2.60
N ASP A 436 0.87 10.54 -2.41
CA ASP A 436 0.23 11.77 -2.87
C ASP A 436 0.84 13.01 -2.21
N ALA A 437 1.16 12.93 -0.90
CA ALA A 437 1.80 14.02 -0.18
C ALA A 437 3.23 14.27 -0.66
N VAL A 438 4.01 13.21 -0.93
CA VAL A 438 5.35 13.31 -1.51
C VAL A 438 5.30 13.89 -2.92
N GLY A 439 4.35 13.43 -3.75
CA GLY A 439 4.15 13.93 -5.11
C GLY A 439 3.91 15.44 -5.13
N ARG A 440 2.97 15.93 -4.31
CA ARG A 440 2.73 17.38 -4.14
C ARG A 440 3.96 18.14 -3.65
N PHE A 441 4.76 17.54 -2.78
CA PHE A 441 6.02 18.13 -2.34
C PHE A 441 7.01 18.26 -3.51
N TYR A 442 7.18 17.22 -4.32
CA TYR A 442 8.05 17.28 -5.51
C TYR A 442 7.56 18.30 -6.54
N GLU A 443 6.25 18.41 -6.78
CA GLU A 443 5.70 19.45 -7.65
C GLU A 443 6.10 20.86 -7.19
N ARG A 444 5.99 21.14 -5.88
CA ARG A 444 6.38 22.44 -5.31
C ARG A 444 7.88 22.70 -5.42
N VAL A 445 8.69 21.67 -5.20
CA VAL A 445 10.16 21.74 -5.36
C VAL A 445 10.54 22.01 -6.82
N LEU A 446 9.94 21.30 -7.77
CA LEU A 446 10.19 21.47 -9.21
C LEU A 446 9.73 22.84 -9.71
N ALA A 447 8.60 23.35 -9.23
CA ALA A 447 8.12 24.69 -9.53
C ALA A 447 9.15 25.78 -9.17
N ARG A 448 10.04 25.51 -8.21
CA ARG A 448 11.11 26.40 -7.72
C ARG A 448 12.52 25.88 -8.08
N LYS A 449 12.67 24.96 -9.04
CA LYS A 449 13.95 24.29 -9.36
C LYS A 449 15.11 25.26 -9.60
N VAL A 450 14.86 26.40 -10.27
CA VAL A 450 15.90 27.39 -10.58
C VAL A 450 16.42 28.09 -9.31
N GLU A 451 15.52 28.52 -8.43
CA GLU A 451 15.83 29.15 -7.15
C GLU A 451 16.58 28.16 -6.23
N LEU A 452 16.11 26.91 -6.21
CA LEU A 452 16.56 25.89 -5.28
C LEU A 452 17.83 25.15 -5.74
N LYS A 453 18.28 25.31 -6.99
CA LYS A 453 19.37 24.50 -7.59
C LYS A 453 20.65 24.45 -6.75
N HIS A 454 21.01 25.57 -6.12
CA HIS A 454 22.23 25.70 -5.31
C HIS A 454 21.96 25.64 -3.81
N ASP A 455 20.70 25.64 -3.40
CA ASP A 455 20.35 25.53 -1.99
C ASP A 455 20.56 24.08 -1.53
N ARG A 456 21.54 23.89 -0.64
CA ARG A 456 21.87 22.57 -0.05
C ARG A 456 21.32 22.42 1.36
N ARG A 457 20.86 23.49 1.99
CA ARG A 457 20.34 23.52 3.36
C ARG A 457 19.22 24.56 3.41
N PRO A 458 18.01 24.21 2.93
CA PRO A 458 16.89 25.12 2.98
C PRO A 458 16.60 25.50 4.44
N SER A 459 16.16 26.74 4.66
CA SER A 459 15.69 27.15 6.00
C SER A 459 14.47 26.32 6.42
N ASP A 460 14.26 26.17 7.73
CA ASP A 460 13.11 25.43 8.25
C ASP A 460 11.78 26.01 7.74
N ALA A 461 11.67 27.34 7.66
CA ALA A 461 10.50 28.02 7.13
C ALA A 461 10.22 27.66 5.65
N LEU A 462 11.27 27.58 4.83
CA LEU A 462 11.14 27.17 3.43
C LEU A 462 10.72 25.69 3.33
N LEU A 463 11.31 24.82 4.15
CA LEU A 463 10.99 23.40 4.16
C LEU A 463 9.52 23.18 4.59
N GLU A 464 9.04 23.88 5.62
CA GLU A 464 7.64 23.83 6.05
C GLU A 464 6.67 24.30 4.97
N GLN A 465 7.01 25.38 4.25
CA GLN A 465 6.24 25.84 3.10
C GLN A 465 6.16 24.77 1.99
N LEU A 466 7.28 24.09 1.70
CA LEU A 466 7.33 23.05 0.68
C LEU A 466 6.54 21.79 1.08
N LEU A 467 6.63 21.38 2.34
CA LEU A 467 5.91 20.21 2.88
C LEU A 467 4.40 20.43 2.85
N GLY A 468 3.94 21.63 3.19
CA GLY A 468 2.52 21.98 3.32
C GLY A 468 1.92 21.34 4.58
N GLY A 469 1.37 22.17 5.46
CA GLY A 469 1.14 21.84 6.88
C GLY A 469 0.25 20.62 7.19
N ILE A 470 -0.68 20.25 6.30
CA ILE A 470 -1.67 19.20 6.59
C ILE A 470 -1.02 17.82 6.80
N TYR A 471 -0.12 17.40 5.91
CA TYR A 471 0.46 16.05 5.99
C TYR A 471 1.42 15.86 7.18
N PRO A 472 2.30 16.82 7.53
CA PRO A 472 3.06 16.82 8.78
C PRO A 472 2.21 16.57 10.04
N GLU A 473 1.04 17.20 10.15
CA GLU A 473 0.11 16.97 11.27
C GLU A 473 -0.42 15.52 11.29
N ARG A 474 -0.70 14.94 10.12
CA ARG A 474 -1.08 13.53 10.01
C ARG A 474 0.05 12.59 10.45
N VAL A 475 1.30 12.89 10.11
CA VAL A 475 2.45 12.09 10.56
C VAL A 475 2.63 12.15 12.09
N GLN A 476 2.36 13.30 12.71
CA GLN A 476 2.32 13.39 14.18
C GLN A 476 1.20 12.54 14.77
N LEU A 477 -0.02 12.64 14.22
CA LEU A 477 -1.15 11.80 14.66
C LEU A 477 -0.82 10.31 14.55
N LEU A 478 -0.16 9.89 13.45
CA LEU A 478 0.29 8.52 13.29
C LEU A 478 1.27 8.11 14.41
N GLY A 479 2.26 8.96 14.71
CA GLY A 479 3.20 8.74 15.83
C GLY A 479 2.50 8.57 17.18
N LYS A 480 1.51 9.41 17.45
CA LYS A 480 0.65 9.30 18.64
C LYS A 480 -0.10 7.96 18.67
N ARG A 481 -0.76 7.55 17.59
CA ARG A 481 -1.50 6.27 17.52
C ARG A 481 -0.59 5.06 17.68
N THR A 482 0.62 5.08 17.12
CA THR A 482 1.61 4.01 17.34
C THR A 482 2.03 3.92 18.81
N ALA A 483 2.20 5.04 19.50
CA ALA A 483 2.53 5.03 20.93
C ALA A 483 1.39 4.49 21.79
N GLU A 484 0.15 4.92 21.53
CA GLU A 484 -1.05 4.43 22.21
C GLU A 484 -1.25 2.92 22.01
N LEU A 485 -0.96 2.41 20.81
CA LEU A 485 -0.95 0.96 20.53
C LEU A 485 0.03 0.23 21.45
N HIS A 486 1.29 0.69 21.52
CA HIS A 486 2.30 0.04 22.36
C HIS A 486 2.00 0.15 23.85
N LEU A 487 1.43 1.27 24.30
CA LEU A 487 0.93 1.42 25.67
C LEU A 487 -0.16 0.39 25.97
N ALA A 488 -1.10 0.18 25.06
CA ALA A 488 -2.16 -0.80 25.21
C ALA A 488 -1.61 -2.25 25.26
N LEU A 489 -0.65 -2.58 24.38
CA LEU A 489 0.02 -3.89 24.34
C LEU A 489 0.87 -4.17 25.59
N ALA A 490 1.27 -3.12 26.32
CA ALA A 490 2.03 -3.21 27.56
C ALA A 490 1.17 -3.12 28.84
N SER A 491 -0.15 -2.96 28.70
CA SER A 491 -1.03 -2.54 29.81
C SER A 491 -1.33 -3.62 30.85
N ARG A 492 -1.15 -4.91 30.51
CA ARG A 492 -1.53 -6.06 31.35
C ARG A 492 -0.32 -6.87 31.81
N VAL A 493 0.08 -6.69 33.06
CA VAL A 493 1.20 -7.42 33.71
C VAL A 493 0.81 -8.84 34.16
N ASP A 494 -0.48 -9.09 34.33
CA ASP A 494 -1.07 -10.36 34.75
C ASP A 494 -1.30 -11.34 33.58
N HIS A 495 -1.24 -10.86 32.33
CA HIS A 495 -1.48 -11.68 31.14
C HIS A 495 -0.17 -12.21 30.55
N PRO A 496 0.17 -13.51 30.61
CA PRO A 496 1.50 -14.03 30.25
C PRO A 496 1.98 -13.65 28.85
N ALA A 497 1.08 -13.65 27.84
CA ALA A 497 1.42 -13.31 26.47
C ALA A 497 1.72 -11.81 26.22
N PHE A 498 1.22 -10.91 27.08
CA PHE A 498 1.33 -9.44 26.91
C PHE A 498 2.12 -8.75 28.02
N ALA A 499 2.32 -9.43 29.17
CA ALA A 499 3.11 -8.94 30.28
C ALA A 499 4.51 -8.53 29.81
N PRO A 500 4.92 -7.27 30.02
CA PRO A 500 6.24 -6.81 29.63
C PRO A 500 7.36 -7.65 30.25
N GLU A 501 8.42 -7.91 29.47
CA GLU A 501 9.57 -8.69 29.90
C GLU A 501 10.84 -7.85 29.93
N PRO A 502 11.76 -8.02 30.91
CA PRO A 502 13.01 -7.26 30.93
C PRO A 502 13.82 -7.42 29.62
N PHE A 503 14.32 -6.32 29.06
CA PHE A 503 15.30 -6.37 27.97
C PHE A 503 16.73 -6.51 28.54
N ASN A 504 16.97 -7.66 29.15
CA ASN A 504 18.22 -7.98 29.83
C ASN A 504 19.37 -8.29 28.86
N THR A 505 20.57 -8.51 29.41
CA THR A 505 21.79 -8.81 28.64
C THR A 505 21.65 -10.03 27.73
N MET A 506 20.92 -11.07 28.15
CA MET A 506 20.70 -12.25 27.31
C MET A 506 19.81 -11.92 26.11
N ALA A 507 18.76 -11.12 26.31
CA ALA A 507 17.91 -10.63 25.23
C ALA A 507 18.68 -9.72 24.26
N GLN A 508 19.50 -8.79 24.77
CA GLN A 508 20.36 -7.93 23.93
C GLN A 508 21.35 -8.77 23.10
N ARG A 509 21.98 -9.78 23.70
CA ARG A 509 22.87 -10.72 22.99
C ARG A 509 22.12 -11.48 21.90
N SER A 510 20.93 -12.01 22.20
CA SER A 510 20.10 -12.71 21.21
C SER A 510 19.73 -11.82 20.02
N VAL A 511 19.33 -10.56 20.29
CA VAL A 511 19.04 -9.59 19.23
C VAL A 511 20.27 -9.31 18.38
N PHE A 512 21.43 -9.06 18.99
CA PHE A 512 22.67 -8.84 18.25
C PHE A 512 23.08 -10.05 17.39
N GLN A 513 22.94 -11.28 17.90
CA GLN A 513 23.23 -12.48 17.12
C GLN A 513 22.32 -12.62 15.90
N ASN A 514 21.03 -12.29 16.05
CA ASN A 514 20.08 -12.28 14.95
C ASN A 514 20.42 -11.21 13.90
N MET A 515 20.75 -9.99 14.34
CA MET A 515 21.22 -8.89 13.48
C MET A 515 22.46 -9.32 12.67
N ARG A 516 23.47 -9.89 13.35
CA ARG A 516 24.69 -10.40 12.71
C ARG A 516 24.40 -11.50 11.68
N ALA A 517 23.50 -12.43 12.00
CA ALA A 517 23.13 -13.50 11.08
C ALA A 517 22.34 -12.96 9.87
N SER A 518 21.47 -11.96 10.07
CA SER A 518 20.75 -11.27 9.00
C SER A 518 21.71 -10.54 8.06
N LEU A 519 22.64 -9.76 8.64
CA LEU A 519 23.70 -9.03 7.92
C LEU A 519 24.50 -9.96 7.03
N ARG A 520 25.03 -11.04 7.59
CA ARG A 520 25.83 -12.01 6.84
C ARG A 520 25.05 -12.58 5.65
N ARG A 521 23.80 -13.04 5.85
CA ARG A 521 22.98 -13.60 4.76
C ARG A 521 22.69 -12.56 3.67
N ALA A 522 22.30 -11.35 4.06
CA ALA A 522 21.99 -10.28 3.11
C ALA A 522 23.23 -9.85 2.30
N PHE A 523 24.39 -9.75 2.96
CA PHE A 523 25.64 -9.32 2.32
C PHE A 523 26.25 -10.41 1.44
N GLU A 524 26.18 -11.68 1.84
CA GLU A 524 26.53 -12.81 0.96
C GLU A 524 25.66 -12.83 -0.31
N LEU A 525 24.36 -12.54 -0.18
CA LEU A 525 23.44 -12.44 -1.31
C LEU A 525 23.75 -11.22 -2.20
N LEU A 526 23.98 -10.06 -1.60
CA LEU A 526 24.33 -8.83 -2.31
C LEU A 526 25.65 -9.01 -3.08
N GLN A 527 26.65 -9.63 -2.47
CA GLN A 527 27.92 -9.92 -3.13
C GLN A 527 27.73 -10.84 -4.35
N LYS A 528 26.94 -11.91 -4.21
CA LYS A 528 26.63 -12.84 -5.31
C LYS A 528 25.86 -12.19 -6.46
N ARG A 529 24.93 -11.28 -6.15
CA ARG A 529 24.08 -10.60 -7.15
C ARG A 529 24.59 -9.22 -7.59
N ARG A 530 25.76 -8.78 -7.11
CA ARG A 530 26.28 -7.44 -7.45
C ARG A 530 26.47 -7.24 -8.94
N SER A 531 26.92 -8.27 -9.67
CA SER A 531 27.12 -8.20 -11.13
C SER A 531 25.81 -8.06 -11.91
N THR A 532 24.68 -8.50 -11.34
CA THR A 532 23.36 -8.41 -11.97
C THR A 532 22.65 -7.09 -11.69
N LEU A 533 23.21 -6.23 -10.82
CA LEU A 533 22.66 -4.90 -10.56
C LEU A 533 22.96 -3.93 -11.72
N PRO A 534 22.11 -2.92 -11.95
CA PRO A 534 22.40 -1.80 -12.85
C PRO A 534 23.74 -1.14 -12.53
N GLU A 535 24.50 -0.76 -13.56
CA GLU A 535 25.88 -0.25 -13.44
C GLU A 535 25.99 0.91 -12.44
N GLN A 536 25.05 1.85 -12.49
CA GLN A 536 24.95 3.00 -11.59
C GLN A 536 24.88 2.65 -10.10
N PHE A 537 24.40 1.45 -9.73
CA PHE A 537 24.25 1.03 -8.33
C PHE A 537 25.37 0.09 -7.86
N ARG A 538 26.23 -0.38 -8.77
CA ARG A 538 27.30 -1.35 -8.42
C ARG A 538 28.35 -0.76 -7.51
N GLU A 539 28.62 0.54 -7.61
CA GLU A 539 29.55 1.26 -6.73
C GLU A 539 28.94 1.47 -5.35
N GLU A 540 27.68 1.92 -5.26
CA GLU A 540 26.97 2.08 -3.99
C GLU A 540 26.89 0.75 -3.22
N ALA A 541 26.58 -0.35 -3.92
CA ALA A 541 26.59 -1.69 -3.35
C ALA A 541 27.99 -2.10 -2.85
N ALA A 542 29.07 -1.72 -3.56
CA ALA A 542 30.44 -2.00 -3.15
C ALA A 542 30.84 -1.26 -1.86
N ALA A 543 30.44 0.01 -1.78
CA ALA A 543 30.69 0.86 -0.62
C ALA A 543 29.99 0.28 0.61
N ILE A 544 28.73 -0.13 0.49
CA ILE A 544 27.99 -0.77 1.59
C ILE A 544 28.58 -2.12 1.98
N LEU A 545 28.99 -2.96 1.02
CA LEU A 545 29.70 -4.21 1.34
C LEU A 545 30.99 -3.94 2.14
N SER A 546 31.70 -2.86 1.83
CA SER A 546 32.93 -2.47 2.55
C SER A 546 32.63 -1.94 3.97
N ALA A 547 31.41 -1.46 4.22
CA ALA A 547 30.95 -0.95 5.51
C ALA A 547 30.44 -2.05 6.46
N GLU A 548 30.51 -3.34 6.10
CA GLU A 548 30.00 -4.45 6.93
C GLU A 548 30.49 -4.40 8.38
N LYS A 549 31.79 -4.12 8.59
CA LYS A 549 32.39 -4.01 9.93
C LYS A 549 31.83 -2.85 10.73
N GLU A 550 31.55 -1.72 10.08
CA GLU A 550 31.00 -0.53 10.72
C GLU A 550 29.53 -0.72 11.11
N ILE A 551 28.75 -1.38 10.24
CA ILE A 551 27.36 -1.76 10.52
C ILE A 551 27.32 -2.70 11.73
N LEU A 552 28.20 -3.71 11.76
CA LEU A 552 28.26 -4.65 12.87
C LEU A 552 28.69 -3.97 14.16
N ALA A 553 29.70 -3.08 14.12
CA ALA A 553 30.14 -2.31 15.27
C ALA A 553 29.00 -1.42 15.82
N THR A 554 28.18 -0.85 14.94
CA THR A 554 27.00 -0.09 15.33
C THR A 554 25.98 -0.95 16.07
N GLN A 555 25.61 -2.09 15.49
CA GLN A 555 24.66 -3.01 16.12
C GLN A 555 25.22 -3.59 17.43
N GLN A 556 26.54 -3.72 17.55
CA GLN A 556 27.20 -4.23 18.76
C GLN A 556 27.06 -3.27 19.95
N ARG A 557 26.88 -1.96 19.72
CA ARG A 557 26.70 -0.96 20.80
C ARG A 557 25.54 -1.29 21.73
N ILE A 558 24.53 -2.04 21.25
CA ILE A 558 23.42 -2.50 22.10
C ILE A 558 23.88 -3.40 23.26
N LEU A 559 25.11 -3.92 23.21
CA LEU A 559 25.69 -4.76 24.26
C LEU A 559 26.51 -3.97 25.29
N GLU A 560 26.80 -2.69 25.03
CA GLU A 560 27.66 -1.86 25.90
C GLU A 560 26.95 -1.49 27.21
N ARG A 561 25.64 -1.26 27.15
CA ARG A 561 24.82 -0.82 28.29
C ARG A 561 23.50 -1.57 28.32
N VAL A 562 23.04 -1.91 29.53
CA VAL A 562 21.69 -2.44 29.74
C VAL A 562 20.72 -1.26 29.81
N THR A 563 19.81 -1.19 28.86
CA THR A 563 18.94 -0.01 28.65
C THR A 563 17.82 0.18 29.68
N GLY A 564 17.58 -0.82 30.54
CA GLY A 564 16.49 -0.80 31.53
C GLY A 564 15.08 -0.91 30.96
N ALA A 565 14.91 -0.85 29.63
CA ALA A 565 13.62 -0.98 28.96
C ALA A 565 13.09 -2.42 28.99
N ALA A 566 11.78 -2.58 28.83
CA ALA A 566 11.14 -3.87 28.63
C ALA A 566 10.86 -4.17 27.15
N LYS A 567 10.76 -5.46 26.85
CA LYS A 567 10.17 -6.01 25.63
C LYS A 567 8.66 -6.18 25.84
N ILE A 568 7.89 -5.85 24.82
CA ILE A 568 6.43 -5.99 24.80
C ILE A 568 6.00 -6.76 23.56
N ARG A 569 4.71 -7.12 23.48
CA ARG A 569 4.13 -7.49 22.19
C ARG A 569 4.14 -6.26 21.28
N ILE A 570 4.46 -6.49 20.02
CA ILE A 570 4.56 -5.48 18.98
C ILE A 570 3.78 -5.97 17.75
N HIS A 571 3.57 -5.11 16.76
CA HIS A 571 3.02 -5.50 15.48
C HIS A 571 4.01 -6.36 14.68
N GLY A 572 5.30 -6.03 14.69
CA GLY A 572 6.35 -6.88 14.15
C GLY A 572 6.58 -6.80 12.64
N ASP A 573 5.68 -6.18 11.88
CA ASP A 573 5.86 -5.81 10.46
C ASP A 573 5.17 -4.45 10.17
N TYR A 574 5.44 -3.46 11.01
CA TYR A 574 4.73 -2.19 10.95
C TYR A 574 5.28 -1.26 9.86
N HIS A 575 4.43 -0.86 8.92
CA HIS A 575 4.72 0.10 7.84
C HIS A 575 3.44 0.80 7.37
N LEU A 576 3.55 1.81 6.50
CA LEU A 576 2.40 2.61 6.03
C LEU A 576 1.30 1.80 5.32
N GLY A 577 1.65 0.63 4.78
CA GLY A 577 0.69 -0.28 4.15
C GLY A 577 -0.19 -1.04 5.15
N GLN A 578 0.22 -1.10 6.43
CA GLN A 578 -0.54 -1.72 7.52
C GLN A 578 -1.39 -0.72 8.31
N VAL A 579 -1.64 0.45 7.72
CA VAL A 579 -2.39 1.53 8.35
C VAL A 579 -3.40 2.07 7.37
N LEU A 580 -4.66 2.11 7.77
CA LEU A 580 -5.74 2.78 7.02
C LEU A 580 -5.93 4.21 7.50
N TYR A 581 -6.32 5.08 6.57
CA TYR A 581 -6.72 6.44 6.87
C TYR A 581 -8.23 6.62 6.69
N THR A 582 -8.90 7.07 7.75
CA THR A 582 -10.37 7.21 7.81
C THR A 582 -10.88 8.59 7.38
N GLY A 583 -10.03 9.43 6.79
CA GLY A 583 -10.32 10.85 6.54
C GLY A 583 -10.03 11.77 7.73
N LYS A 584 -9.95 11.21 8.95
CA LYS A 584 -9.65 11.95 10.18
C LYS A 584 -8.62 11.30 11.10
N ASP A 585 -8.52 9.98 11.09
CA ASP A 585 -7.67 9.21 12.01
C ASP A 585 -7.08 7.97 11.33
N PHE A 586 -6.14 7.31 12.00
CA PHE A 586 -5.49 6.09 11.55
C PHE A 586 -6.01 4.85 12.27
N VAL A 587 -6.07 3.74 11.55
CA VAL A 587 -6.42 2.42 12.08
C VAL A 587 -5.33 1.43 11.68
N VAL A 588 -4.79 0.68 12.64
CA VAL A 588 -3.72 -0.29 12.43
C VAL A 588 -4.32 -1.65 12.09
N LEU A 589 -3.76 -2.29 11.06
CA LEU A 589 -4.18 -3.58 10.54
C LEU A 589 -3.11 -4.66 10.74
N ASP A 590 -3.48 -5.90 10.45
CA ASP A 590 -2.58 -7.04 10.17
C ASP A 590 -1.46 -7.30 11.19
N PHE A 591 -1.82 -7.84 12.36
CA PHE A 591 -0.85 -8.15 13.41
C PHE A 591 -0.17 -9.52 13.20
N GLU A 592 -0.15 -10.06 11.98
CA GLU A 592 0.51 -11.34 11.68
C GLU A 592 2.02 -11.30 11.94
N GLY A 593 2.66 -10.13 11.80
CA GLY A 593 4.11 -9.98 11.80
C GLY A 593 4.76 -10.49 10.50
N GLU A 594 6.09 -10.44 10.41
CA GLU A 594 6.81 -10.74 9.15
C GLU A 594 6.51 -12.16 8.62
N PRO A 595 5.83 -12.32 7.45
CA PRO A 595 5.36 -13.62 6.95
C PRO A 595 6.45 -14.66 6.68
N ALA A 596 7.69 -14.21 6.46
CA ALA A 596 8.85 -15.08 6.24
C ALA A 596 9.35 -15.77 7.52
N ARG A 597 8.87 -15.36 8.70
CA ARG A 597 9.28 -15.93 9.99
C ARG A 597 8.29 -16.99 10.49
N PRO A 598 8.78 -18.04 11.18
CA PRO A 598 7.90 -19.03 11.79
C PRO A 598 7.01 -18.39 12.86
N LEU A 599 5.81 -18.93 13.05
CA LEU A 599 4.83 -18.44 14.04
C LEU A 599 5.43 -18.19 15.43
N SER A 600 6.28 -19.10 15.91
CA SER A 600 6.93 -18.98 17.22
C SER A 600 7.81 -17.73 17.36
N GLU A 601 8.47 -17.29 16.28
CA GLU A 601 9.23 -16.04 16.28
C GLU A 601 8.33 -14.81 16.22
N ARG A 602 7.22 -14.88 15.48
CA ARG A 602 6.26 -13.77 15.29
C ARG A 602 5.56 -13.40 16.60
N LYS A 603 5.39 -14.36 17.52
CA LYS A 603 4.80 -14.14 18.86
C LYS A 603 5.76 -13.58 19.91
N LEU A 604 7.07 -13.53 19.64
CA LEU A 604 8.05 -13.09 20.65
C LEU A 604 7.86 -11.61 21.00
N LYS A 605 7.96 -11.30 22.29
CA LYS A 605 8.04 -9.92 22.76
C LYS A 605 9.36 -9.29 22.34
N ARG A 606 9.31 -8.06 21.82
CA ARG A 606 10.46 -7.31 21.27
C ARG A 606 10.45 -5.88 21.79
N SER A 607 11.50 -5.13 21.49
CA SER A 607 11.50 -3.68 21.71
C SER A 607 10.47 -3.02 20.78
N ALA A 608 9.68 -2.09 21.32
CA ALA A 608 8.74 -1.26 20.56
C ALA A 608 9.45 -0.42 19.47
N LEU A 609 10.75 -0.15 19.65
CA LEU A 609 11.55 0.60 18.69
C LEU A 609 11.73 -0.13 17.35
N ARG A 610 11.46 -1.44 17.29
CA ARG A 610 11.42 -2.18 16.03
C ARG A 610 10.29 -1.70 15.12
N ASP A 611 9.10 -1.51 15.64
CA ASP A 611 7.95 -0.99 14.86
C ASP A 611 8.17 0.47 14.49
N VAL A 612 8.74 1.28 15.40
CA VAL A 612 9.14 2.66 15.13
C VAL A 612 10.14 2.73 13.97
N ALA A 613 11.16 1.87 13.98
CA ALA A 613 12.12 1.76 12.89
C ALA A 613 11.44 1.35 11.58
N GLY A 614 10.53 0.36 11.61
CA GLY A 614 9.74 -0.06 10.44
C GLY A 614 8.98 1.09 9.78
N MET A 615 8.26 1.89 10.57
CA MET A 615 7.53 3.04 10.05
C MET A 615 8.47 4.13 9.49
N MET A 616 9.58 4.42 10.18
CA MET A 616 10.58 5.38 9.70
C MET A 616 11.21 4.95 8.37
N ARG A 617 11.49 3.65 8.19
CA ARG A 617 11.94 3.08 6.91
C ARG A 617 10.86 3.22 5.83
N SER A 618 9.59 3.02 6.20
CA SER A 618 8.45 3.15 5.28
C SER A 618 8.33 4.55 4.67
N PHE A 619 8.62 5.62 5.43
CA PHE A 619 8.69 6.98 4.86
C PHE A 619 9.80 7.14 3.82
N GLN A 620 10.97 6.52 4.01
CA GLN A 620 12.02 6.55 3.00
C GLN A 620 11.57 5.82 1.74
N TYR A 621 10.95 4.65 1.89
CA TYR A 621 10.39 3.90 0.76
C TYR A 621 9.36 4.73 0.00
N ALA A 622 8.46 5.44 0.68
CA ALA A 622 7.47 6.29 0.02
C ALA A 622 8.13 7.44 -0.74
N ALA A 623 9.14 8.09 -0.14
CA ALA A 623 9.87 9.17 -0.78
C ALA A 623 10.53 8.73 -2.10
N TYR A 624 11.21 7.57 -2.09
CA TYR A 624 11.89 7.04 -3.27
C TYR A 624 10.93 6.42 -4.29
N SER A 625 9.86 5.76 -3.83
CA SER A 625 8.83 5.20 -4.73
C SER A 625 8.18 6.30 -5.57
N ALA A 626 7.92 7.47 -4.99
CA ALA A 626 7.39 8.62 -5.71
C ALA A 626 8.36 9.19 -6.77
N LEU A 627 9.68 8.98 -6.65
CA LEU A 627 10.65 9.39 -7.68
C LEU A 627 10.60 8.49 -8.92
N TRP A 628 10.18 7.25 -8.77
CA TRP A 628 10.19 6.23 -9.83
C TRP A 628 8.81 5.98 -10.44
N GLN A 629 7.83 6.81 -10.10
CA GLN A 629 6.54 6.80 -10.77
C GLN A 629 6.70 7.18 -12.25
N PRO A 630 5.95 6.56 -13.18
CA PRO A 630 6.09 6.80 -14.62
C PRO A 630 5.93 8.27 -15.06
N ALA A 631 5.17 9.07 -14.30
CA ALA A 631 4.98 10.49 -14.57
C ALA A 631 6.21 11.37 -14.20
N MET A 632 7.18 10.82 -13.46
CA MET A 632 8.38 11.55 -13.03
C MET A 632 9.44 11.55 -14.15
N ARG A 633 9.98 12.72 -14.46
CA ARG A 633 11.06 12.81 -15.45
C ARG A 633 12.35 12.23 -14.91
N VAL A 634 12.96 11.35 -15.66
CA VAL A 634 14.29 10.79 -15.35
C VAL A 634 15.35 11.88 -15.14
N GLU A 635 15.30 12.98 -15.90
CA GLU A 635 16.25 14.10 -15.77
C GLU A 635 16.07 14.95 -14.49
N ASP A 636 14.91 14.87 -13.83
CA ASP A 636 14.63 15.57 -12.58
C ASP A 636 15.01 14.74 -11.34
N ILE A 637 15.09 13.41 -11.47
CA ILE A 637 15.40 12.49 -10.37
C ILE A 637 16.67 12.90 -9.61
N PRO A 638 17.84 13.14 -10.24
CA PRO A 638 19.05 13.49 -9.50
C PRO A 638 18.92 14.79 -8.68
N PHE A 639 18.07 15.73 -9.13
CA PHE A 639 17.80 16.95 -8.38
C PHE A 639 16.82 16.70 -7.22
N LEU A 640 15.84 15.81 -7.40
CA LEU A 640 14.82 15.50 -6.40
C LEU A 640 15.28 14.51 -5.34
N GLU A 641 16.26 13.64 -5.62
CA GLU A 641 16.79 12.67 -4.65
C GLU A 641 17.20 13.33 -3.33
N ARG A 642 17.91 14.46 -3.38
CA ARG A 642 18.29 15.20 -2.17
C ARG A 642 17.08 15.75 -1.39
N TRP A 643 16.00 16.08 -2.08
CA TRP A 643 14.76 16.57 -1.47
C TRP A 643 13.93 15.43 -0.90
N ALA A 644 13.95 14.27 -1.54
CA ALA A 644 13.42 13.03 -0.99
C ALA A 644 14.07 12.73 0.37
N ASP A 645 15.38 12.92 0.46
CA ASP A 645 16.13 12.71 1.70
C ASP A 645 15.73 13.67 2.81
N LEU A 646 15.60 14.96 2.50
CA LEU A 646 15.12 15.96 3.46
C LEU A 646 13.68 15.66 3.90
N TRP A 647 12.83 15.27 2.96
CA TRP A 647 11.42 14.97 3.22
C TRP A 647 11.28 13.81 4.20
N TYR A 648 11.89 12.65 3.92
CA TYR A 648 11.68 11.46 4.77
C TYR A 648 12.33 11.65 6.14
N ARG A 649 13.47 12.36 6.22
CA ARG A 649 14.11 12.70 7.51
C ARG A 649 13.17 13.55 8.35
N ARG A 650 12.56 14.60 7.77
CA ARG A 650 11.62 15.46 8.49
C ARG A 650 10.39 14.68 8.95
N MET A 651 9.80 13.84 8.10
CA MET A 651 8.65 13.00 8.49
C MET A 651 9.03 12.02 9.60
N GLY A 652 10.18 11.34 9.49
CA GLY A 652 10.70 10.45 10.52
C GLY A 652 10.93 11.17 11.86
N THR A 653 11.47 12.39 11.85
CA THR A 653 11.63 13.21 13.07
C THR A 653 10.29 13.58 13.70
N LEU A 654 9.31 14.03 12.91
CA LEU A 654 7.98 14.40 13.41
C LEU A 654 7.25 13.20 14.02
N PHE A 655 7.27 12.07 13.32
CA PHE A 655 6.71 10.80 13.79
C PHE A 655 7.36 10.37 15.12
N ARG A 656 8.69 10.30 15.15
CA ARG A 656 9.47 9.90 16.33
C ARG A 656 9.19 10.83 17.52
N LYS A 657 9.17 12.14 17.29
CA LYS A 657 8.91 13.14 18.33
C LYS A 657 7.53 12.91 18.96
N SER A 658 6.48 12.85 18.14
CA SER A 658 5.11 12.65 18.65
C SER A 658 4.93 11.30 19.35
N TYR A 659 5.57 10.25 18.82
CA TYR A 659 5.62 8.94 19.45
C TYR A 659 6.25 8.99 20.86
N LEU A 660 7.43 9.60 21.00
CA LEU A 660 8.14 9.67 22.27
C LEU A 660 7.44 10.57 23.28
N GLU A 661 6.82 11.67 22.84
CA GLU A 661 5.99 12.53 23.68
C GLU A 661 4.80 11.77 24.26
N THR A 662 4.15 10.93 23.45
CA THR A 662 3.00 10.13 23.87
C THR A 662 3.41 8.93 24.74
N ALA A 663 4.54 8.30 24.44
CA ALA A 663 5.09 7.17 25.19
C ALA A 663 6.00 7.60 26.37
N ALA A 664 5.95 8.87 26.77
CA ALA A 664 6.77 9.39 27.85
C ALA A 664 6.55 8.61 29.16
N GLY A 665 7.62 8.14 29.78
CA GLY A 665 7.58 7.35 31.01
C GLY A 665 7.15 5.89 30.82
N ALA A 666 6.91 5.42 29.59
CA ALA A 666 6.59 4.02 29.33
C ALA A 666 7.78 3.10 29.61
N LEU A 667 7.54 1.97 30.28
CA LEU A 667 8.55 0.98 30.66
C LEU A 667 9.32 0.35 29.48
N PHE A 668 8.80 0.43 28.25
CA PHE A 668 9.40 -0.14 27.05
C PHE A 668 10.26 0.86 26.27
N ILE A 669 10.37 2.10 26.76
CA ILE A 669 11.25 3.13 26.21
C ILE A 669 12.42 3.34 27.18
N PRO A 670 13.68 3.32 26.72
CA PRO A 670 14.81 3.66 27.55
C PRO A 670 14.70 5.09 28.11
N SER A 671 15.00 5.27 29.39
CA SER A 671 14.98 6.58 30.04
C SER A 671 16.19 7.45 29.70
N ASP A 672 17.35 6.85 29.40
CA ASP A 672 18.55 7.56 28.90
C ASP A 672 18.44 7.73 27.38
N GLU A 673 18.56 8.99 26.92
CA GLU A 673 18.45 9.34 25.51
C GLU A 673 19.51 8.67 24.63
N ARG A 674 20.71 8.41 25.17
CA ARG A 674 21.77 7.71 24.43
C ARG A 674 21.42 6.24 24.25
N ASP A 675 20.84 5.61 25.27
CA ASP A 675 20.39 4.22 25.18
C ASP A 675 19.24 4.08 24.17
N LEU A 676 18.31 5.05 24.14
CA LEU A 676 17.26 5.16 23.11
C LEU A 676 17.85 5.30 21.70
N GLN A 677 18.81 6.21 21.52
CA GLN A 677 19.45 6.43 20.23
C GLN A 677 20.18 5.17 19.73
N VAL A 678 20.95 4.50 20.60
CA VAL A 678 21.67 3.26 20.27
C VAL A 678 20.72 2.17 19.81
N LEU A 679 19.61 1.95 20.51
CA LEU A 679 18.63 0.94 20.11
C LEU A 679 17.95 1.30 18.79
N LEU A 680 17.54 2.56 18.62
CA LEU A 680 16.86 2.99 17.40
C LEU A 680 17.78 2.88 16.16
N GLU A 681 19.05 3.31 16.27
CA GLU A 681 20.05 3.13 15.21
C GLU A 681 20.23 1.65 14.84
N ALA A 682 20.35 0.78 15.85
CA ALA A 682 20.53 -0.65 15.62
C ALA A 682 19.32 -1.30 14.90
N TYR A 683 18.09 -0.95 15.29
CA TYR A 683 16.88 -1.46 14.64
C TYR A 683 16.64 -0.86 13.24
N LEU A 684 16.99 0.42 13.02
CA LEU A 684 16.95 1.03 11.68
C LEU A 684 17.91 0.32 10.72
N LEU A 685 19.13 0.02 11.17
CA LEU A 685 20.09 -0.75 10.36
C LEU A 685 19.64 -2.19 10.14
N ASP A 686 19.14 -2.87 11.17
CA ASP A 686 18.65 -4.26 11.03
C ASP A 686 17.51 -4.35 10.00
N LYS A 687 16.56 -3.41 10.04
CA LYS A 687 15.48 -3.35 9.05
C LYS A 687 16.01 -3.05 7.65
N ALA A 688 16.93 -2.10 7.50
CA ALA A 688 17.53 -1.79 6.20
C ALA A 688 18.34 -2.97 5.62
N VAL A 689 19.06 -3.72 6.46
CA VAL A 689 19.79 -4.94 6.08
C VAL A 689 18.82 -6.04 5.64
N TYR A 690 17.72 -6.23 6.38
CA TYR A 690 16.66 -7.16 5.99
C TYR A 690 16.07 -6.79 4.62
N GLU A 691 15.79 -5.51 4.41
CA GLU A 691 15.26 -4.97 3.16
C GLU A 691 16.20 -5.23 1.97
N VAL A 692 17.54 -5.13 2.13
CA VAL A 692 18.49 -5.52 1.07
C VAL A 692 18.23 -6.96 0.61
N GLY A 693 18.12 -7.90 1.55
CA GLY A 693 17.86 -9.31 1.24
C GLY A 693 16.49 -9.51 0.60
N TYR A 694 15.47 -8.78 1.05
CA TYR A 694 14.13 -8.85 0.50
C TYR A 694 14.05 -8.32 -0.94
N GLU A 695 14.58 -7.12 -1.20
CA GLU A 695 14.52 -6.51 -2.54
C GLU A 695 15.33 -7.29 -3.56
N LEU A 696 16.51 -7.83 -3.18
CA LEU A 696 17.30 -8.67 -4.10
C LEU A 696 16.55 -9.91 -4.60
N ASN A 697 15.59 -10.43 -3.83
CA ASN A 697 14.81 -11.62 -4.19
C ASN A 697 13.50 -11.29 -4.91
N ASN A 698 12.92 -10.11 -4.68
CA ASN A 698 11.58 -9.76 -5.19
C ASN A 698 11.60 -8.62 -6.22
N ARG A 699 12.42 -7.58 -6.00
CA ARG A 699 12.49 -6.36 -6.83
C ARG A 699 13.93 -5.83 -6.88
N PRO A 700 14.82 -6.44 -7.69
CA PRO A 700 16.25 -6.10 -7.68
C PRO A 700 16.56 -4.61 -7.92
N ASP A 701 15.74 -3.92 -8.72
CA ASP A 701 15.93 -2.49 -9.00
C ASP A 701 15.69 -1.59 -7.77
N TRP A 702 14.96 -2.08 -6.77
CA TRP A 702 14.63 -1.35 -5.55
C TRP A 702 15.70 -1.45 -4.47
N VAL A 703 16.71 -2.31 -4.65
CA VAL A 703 17.77 -2.54 -3.64
C VAL A 703 18.56 -1.27 -3.30
N VAL A 704 18.56 -0.26 -4.18
CA VAL A 704 19.22 1.02 -3.92
C VAL A 704 18.60 1.78 -2.73
N ILE A 705 17.29 1.63 -2.47
CA ILE A 705 16.63 2.29 -1.33
C ILE A 705 17.23 1.83 0.01
N PRO A 706 17.31 0.53 0.33
CA PRO A 706 17.94 0.09 1.57
C PRO A 706 19.46 0.33 1.61
N ILE A 707 20.17 0.23 0.48
CA ILE A 707 21.61 0.57 0.40
C ILE A 707 21.86 2.03 0.82
N ARG A 708 21.12 2.99 0.24
CA ARG A 708 21.20 4.40 0.63
C ARG A 708 20.70 4.65 2.05
N GLY A 709 19.67 3.91 2.46
CA GLY A 709 19.19 3.89 3.85
C GLY A 709 20.30 3.58 4.85
N ILE A 710 21.06 2.50 4.63
CA ILE A 710 22.20 2.13 5.46
C ILE A 710 23.23 3.26 5.49
N LYS A 711 23.61 3.78 4.31
CA LYS A 711 24.57 4.89 4.20
C LYS A 711 24.15 6.10 5.04
N HIS A 712 22.89 6.53 4.92
CA HIS A 712 22.38 7.67 5.68
C HIS A 712 22.34 7.44 7.19
N ILE A 713 22.07 6.21 7.64
CA ILE A 713 22.08 5.89 9.07
C ILE A 713 23.51 5.95 9.63
N LEU A 714 24.51 5.51 8.85
CA LEU A 714 25.92 5.60 9.24
C LEU A 714 26.43 7.05 9.26
N GLU A 715 26.03 7.86 8.27
CA GLU A 715 26.41 9.28 8.15
C GLU A 715 25.70 10.23 9.13
N ALA A 716 24.57 9.82 9.70
CA ALA A 716 23.81 10.63 10.65
C ALA A 716 24.41 10.65 12.07
N ARG A 717 25.54 9.98 12.26
CA ARG A 717 26.39 10.02 13.46
C ARG A 717 27.29 11.23 13.46
#